data_AF-U4LUF4-F1
#
_entry.id   AF-U4LUF4-F1
#
_cell.length_a   1.000
_cell.length_b   1.000
_cell.length_c   1.000
_cell.angle_alpha   90.00
_cell.angle_beta   90.00
_cell.angle_gamma   90.00
#
_symmetry.space_group_name_H-M   'P 1'
#
loop_
_entity.id
_entity.type
_entity.pdbx_description
1 polymer ?
#
loop_
_entity_poly.entity_id
_entity_poly.type
_entity_poly.pdbx_seq_one_letter_code
_entity_poly.pdbx_strand_id
1 'polypeptide(L)'
;MNLDKVLWALQLGLSLVESAAVVRRFSPDTGVRDLQPCVFWRPQTALIRDKIYVDGGLREGFIQPTGEWNDRLKFYNAKLYEIDLKIPFSGKQVAKNLSDIIKETESSIIVNQYRNAHMLANDNEFIVYGGLVDDTDSIDPKPPANYYVARYLHSSEQTSLAQPQWKTMALERGTRYIADGAYVNVPSENKAFIFGGSRADNWDEIRGWGNTGDRYAANKTTNQLIVARLGLYQESWDNKTVDSKIPPRTGAELAWLPTGQSGALVALGGTELAIHNIWYGGAPSLYKDLEKRDQPFMKNVHVYDISNDKWFTQETTGDIPPATSDFCSIAVSDKDGKNHQIFIYGGIKSYGANGPNESYDTVYALSIPAFKWTRVYDGQHKSRRHGHRCHKVADNYMMVIGGAPSSAISMLGACVESGDLIKMFNMNTLSFEADYNPEKADSYKIPQKIVDAVGIVQKPAPGMDTDLDTLLQIQYRGTVKNYWPYTVSYGSDTSATPKGGNDSGSGGGSQSSLPKYVPPLLGVILGILGIAIILCSVLFWLRSRKHKQERRLASDSGASAVVKRRTWSWLMNVNADEKGDFYAPSEAAVKNPVVDSSTVPGTPAHEMPNPVEAPGDAIIHELPDTAVVGELPVRERRTVTINDNIEEIARDGTMSIRPQSPAISAASPLLITRQDSVLSAVSPVTERSDPHDDGR
;
A
#
# COMPACT_ATOMS: atom_id res chain seq x y z
N MET A 1 -31.59 37.68 12.60
CA MET A 1 -30.50 36.75 12.24
C MET A 1 -29.19 37.34 12.72
N ASN A 2 -28.28 36.52 13.27
CA ASN A 2 -27.08 37.06 13.92
C ASN A 2 -25.89 37.13 12.94
N LEU A 3 -25.28 38.31 12.81
CA LEU A 3 -24.32 38.62 11.75
C LEU A 3 -23.04 37.76 11.86
N ASP A 4 -22.61 37.47 13.08
CA ASP A 4 -21.42 36.67 13.38
C ASP A 4 -21.46 35.26 12.76
N LYS A 5 -22.65 34.64 12.68
CA LYS A 5 -22.81 33.31 12.07
C LYS A 5 -22.63 33.35 10.55
N VAL A 6 -22.89 34.49 9.91
CA VAL A 6 -22.62 34.70 8.48
C VAL A 6 -21.13 34.98 8.26
N LEU A 7 -20.50 35.74 9.16
CA LEU A 7 -19.07 36.01 9.12
C LEU A 7 -18.24 34.73 9.25
N TRP A 8 -18.53 33.87 10.23
CA TRP A 8 -17.88 32.57 10.39
C TRP A 8 -18.06 31.66 9.16
N ALA A 9 -19.24 31.66 8.55
CA ALA A 9 -19.50 30.88 7.33
C ALA A 9 -18.71 31.40 6.12
N LEU A 10 -18.59 32.72 5.96
CA LEU A 10 -17.79 33.33 4.90
C LEU A 10 -16.28 33.13 5.12
N GLN A 11 -15.81 33.13 6.37
CA GLN A 11 -14.39 32.93 6.69
C GLN A 11 -13.95 31.47 6.43
N LEU A 12 -14.81 30.49 6.75
CA LEU A 12 -14.67 29.11 6.29
C LEU A 12 -14.72 29.02 4.76
N GLY A 13 -15.66 29.73 4.11
CA GLY A 13 -15.79 29.77 2.66
C GLY A 13 -14.53 30.26 1.93
N LEU A 14 -13.90 31.34 2.39
CA LEU A 14 -12.66 31.85 1.78
C LEU A 14 -11.48 30.89 2.02
N SER A 15 -11.33 30.35 3.24
CA SER A 15 -10.25 29.38 3.55
C SER A 15 -10.32 28.11 2.68
N LEU A 16 -11.52 27.68 2.28
CA LEU A 16 -11.73 26.55 1.35
C LEU A 16 -11.40 26.89 -0.10
N VAL A 17 -11.44 28.16 -0.51
CA VAL A 17 -11.07 28.60 -1.86
C VAL A 17 -9.55 28.81 -1.99
N GLU A 18 -8.88 29.35 -0.97
CA GLU A 18 -7.41 29.48 -0.99
C GLU A 18 -6.69 28.14 -0.71
N SER A 19 -7.36 27.17 -0.08
CA SER A 19 -6.83 25.80 0.12
C SER A 19 -6.94 24.90 -1.12
N ALA A 20 -7.28 25.46 -2.29
CA ALA A 20 -7.28 24.76 -3.58
C ALA A 20 -5.85 24.52 -4.10
N ALA A 21 -5.05 23.77 -3.33
CA ALA A 21 -3.72 23.33 -3.71
C ALA A 21 -3.78 22.65 -5.08
N VAL A 22 -3.09 23.22 -6.08
CA VAL A 22 -3.18 22.79 -7.47
C VAL A 22 -2.57 21.39 -7.59
N VAL A 23 -3.41 20.35 -7.61
CA VAL A 23 -2.99 18.96 -7.79
C VAL A 23 -2.50 18.74 -9.22
N ARG A 24 -1.26 19.19 -9.47
CA ARG A 24 -0.50 18.84 -10.67
C ARG A 24 -0.19 17.35 -10.59
N ARG A 25 -1.03 16.55 -11.25
CA ARG A 25 -0.69 15.17 -11.63
C ARG A 25 0.51 15.22 -12.58
N PHE A 26 1.71 15.20 -12.03
CA PHE A 26 2.93 15.01 -12.82
C PHE A 26 2.99 13.57 -13.35
N SER A 27 3.56 13.40 -14.55
CA SER A 27 3.71 12.07 -15.16
C SER A 27 4.69 11.20 -14.35
N PRO A 28 4.51 9.87 -14.28
CA PRO A 28 5.47 8.96 -13.62
C PRO A 28 6.91 9.03 -14.15
N ASP A 29 7.13 9.69 -15.29
CA ASP A 29 8.40 9.83 -15.99
C ASP A 29 9.28 10.97 -15.47
N THR A 30 8.74 11.92 -14.68
CA THR A 30 9.58 12.91 -14.01
C THR A 30 10.32 12.24 -12.86
N GLY A 31 11.56 11.79 -13.12
CA GLY A 31 12.46 11.19 -12.15
C GLY A 31 12.93 12.19 -11.08
N VAL A 32 12.03 12.58 -10.17
CA VAL A 32 12.31 13.42 -8.99
C VAL A 32 13.19 12.63 -8.03
N ARG A 33 14.51 12.80 -8.15
CA ARG A 33 15.51 12.16 -7.28
C ARG A 33 15.54 12.74 -5.87
N ASP A 34 14.98 13.94 -5.70
CA ASP A 34 15.00 14.75 -4.47
C ASP A 34 13.59 14.85 -3.84
N LEU A 35 12.93 13.70 -3.70
CA LEU A 35 11.66 13.56 -2.97
C LEU A 35 11.92 13.00 -1.56
N GLN A 36 11.73 13.82 -0.52
CA GLN A 36 11.68 13.31 0.85
C GLN A 36 10.37 12.53 1.05
N PRO A 37 10.42 11.22 1.35
CA PRO A 37 9.22 10.40 1.45
C PRO A 37 8.47 10.65 2.77
N CYS A 38 7.14 10.63 2.72
CA CYS A 38 6.22 11.00 3.82
C CYS A 38 5.15 9.93 4.07
N VAL A 39 4.68 9.28 3.00
CA VAL A 39 3.66 8.22 3.03
C VAL A 39 4.01 7.17 1.97
N PHE A 40 3.81 5.89 2.31
CA PHE A 40 3.72 4.81 1.33
C PHE A 40 2.58 3.88 1.75
N TRP A 41 1.34 4.29 1.45
CA TRP A 41 0.12 3.70 1.97
C TRP A 41 -0.38 2.53 1.12
N ARG A 42 -0.69 1.43 1.80
CA ARG A 42 -1.25 0.17 1.30
C ARG A 42 -0.51 -0.38 0.06
N PRO A 43 0.82 -0.52 0.12
CA PRO A 43 1.56 -1.30 -0.87
C PRO A 43 1.16 -2.78 -0.78
N GLN A 44 1.30 -3.49 -1.90
CA GLN A 44 1.26 -4.93 -1.95
C GLN A 44 2.68 -5.46 -2.12
N THR A 45 3.02 -6.52 -1.37
CA THR A 45 4.41 -6.95 -1.22
C THR A 45 4.56 -8.45 -1.03
N ALA A 46 5.64 -9.02 -1.55
CA ALA A 46 6.05 -10.38 -1.27
C ALA A 46 7.56 -10.48 -1.06
N LEU A 47 7.98 -11.13 0.04
CA LEU A 47 9.33 -11.63 0.21
C LEU A 47 9.50 -12.90 -0.63
N ILE A 48 10.50 -12.90 -1.51
CA ILE A 48 10.91 -14.02 -2.34
C ILE A 48 12.42 -14.15 -2.20
N ARG A 49 12.86 -15.22 -1.53
CA ARG A 49 14.27 -15.52 -1.24
C ARG A 49 14.99 -14.40 -0.46
N ASP A 50 15.69 -13.53 -1.19
CA ASP A 50 16.55 -12.44 -0.76
C ASP A 50 16.05 -11.06 -1.19
N LYS A 51 14.85 -10.98 -1.79
CA LYS A 51 14.24 -9.73 -2.24
C LYS A 51 12.81 -9.58 -1.75
N ILE A 52 12.44 -8.36 -1.37
CA ILE A 52 11.04 -7.98 -1.18
C ILE A 52 10.58 -7.21 -2.42
N TYR A 53 9.65 -7.78 -3.16
CA TYR A 53 8.96 -7.09 -4.25
C TYR A 53 7.86 -6.19 -3.67
N VAL A 54 7.75 -4.98 -4.22
CA VAL A 54 6.84 -3.93 -3.74
C VAL A 54 6.14 -3.26 -4.92
N ASP A 55 4.82 -3.34 -4.96
CA ASP A 55 3.97 -2.76 -6.00
C ASP A 55 2.75 -2.03 -5.41
N GLY A 56 2.07 -1.23 -6.23
CA GLY A 56 0.83 -0.56 -5.88
C GLY A 56 0.93 0.41 -4.70
N GLY A 57 -0.23 0.81 -4.19
CA GLY A 57 -0.34 1.79 -3.11
C GLY A 57 -0.19 3.26 -3.55
N LEU A 58 -0.23 4.15 -2.56
CA LEU A 58 -0.13 5.60 -2.70
C LEU A 58 1.17 6.09 -2.06
N ARG A 59 2.00 6.81 -2.83
CA ARG A 59 3.20 7.46 -2.32
C ARG A 59 3.02 8.96 -2.26
N GLU A 60 3.47 9.55 -1.16
CA GLU A 60 3.47 11.00 -0.98
C GLU A 60 4.78 11.43 -0.34
N GLY A 61 5.20 12.65 -0.68
CA GLY A 61 6.47 13.23 -0.24
C GLY A 61 6.55 14.71 -0.58
N PHE A 62 7.59 15.36 -0.08
CA PHE A 62 7.89 16.75 -0.39
C PHE A 62 9.06 16.82 -1.35
N ILE A 63 8.96 17.65 -2.39
CA ILE A 63 10.14 18.05 -3.18
C ILE A 63 10.87 19.14 -2.40
N GLN A 64 12.19 19.25 -2.57
CA GLN A 64 12.97 20.41 -2.13
C GLN A 64 13.38 21.31 -3.33
N PRO A 65 12.48 22.16 -3.86
CA PRO A 65 12.80 23.09 -4.95
C PRO A 65 13.63 24.28 -4.44
N THR A 66 14.95 24.06 -4.27
CA THR A 66 15.98 25.11 -4.09
C THR A 66 15.86 26.06 -2.89
N GLY A 67 14.95 25.85 -1.94
CA GLY A 67 14.97 26.59 -0.67
C GLY A 67 13.71 26.47 0.21
N GLU A 68 12.53 26.23 -0.36
CA GLU A 68 11.26 26.20 0.40
C GLU A 68 10.46 24.91 0.15
N TRP A 69 9.79 24.40 1.19
CA TRP A 69 9.11 23.10 1.23
C TRP A 69 7.62 23.18 0.85
N ASN A 70 7.30 23.80 -0.29
CA ASN A 70 5.92 24.27 -0.53
C ASN A 70 5.03 23.27 -1.31
N ASP A 71 5.60 22.32 -2.06
CA ASP A 71 4.83 21.35 -2.88
C ASP A 71 4.90 19.90 -2.32
N ARG A 72 3.79 19.43 -1.75
CA ARG A 72 3.58 18.00 -1.40
C ARG A 72 3.08 17.24 -2.62
N LEU A 73 3.92 16.41 -3.23
CA LEU A 73 3.49 15.50 -4.30
C LEU A 73 2.70 14.33 -3.74
N LYS A 74 1.64 13.96 -4.46
CA LYS A 74 0.91 12.71 -4.33
C LYS A 74 0.97 12.00 -5.67
N PHE A 75 1.52 10.79 -5.69
CA PHE A 75 1.53 9.94 -6.88
C PHE A 75 1.31 8.50 -6.48
N TYR A 76 0.42 7.84 -7.21
CA TYR A 76 0.27 6.40 -7.03
C TYR A 76 1.51 5.69 -7.51
N ASN A 77 1.84 4.58 -6.86
CA ASN A 77 2.84 3.72 -7.44
C ASN A 77 2.27 3.14 -8.74
N ALA A 78 2.99 3.34 -9.84
CA ALA A 78 2.69 2.80 -11.16
C ALA A 78 3.86 1.95 -11.70
N LYS A 79 4.68 1.39 -10.79
CA LYS A 79 5.91 0.67 -11.09
C LYS A 79 6.20 -0.42 -10.03
N LEU A 80 6.79 -1.53 -10.45
CA LEU A 80 7.31 -2.54 -9.54
C LEU A 80 8.69 -2.12 -9.00
N TYR A 81 8.90 -2.32 -7.71
CA TYR A 81 10.20 -2.16 -7.06
C TYR A 81 10.66 -3.46 -6.39
N GLU A 82 11.96 -3.54 -6.14
CA GLU A 82 12.59 -4.55 -5.28
C GLU A 82 13.46 -3.89 -4.20
N ILE A 83 13.44 -4.46 -3.00
CA ILE A 83 14.40 -4.23 -1.92
C ILE A 83 15.29 -5.46 -1.85
N ASP A 84 16.60 -5.29 -1.95
CA ASP A 84 17.59 -6.36 -1.86
C ASP A 84 18.09 -6.53 -0.43
N LEU A 85 17.78 -7.66 0.20
CA LEU A 85 18.08 -7.93 1.61
C LEU A 85 19.55 -8.26 1.89
N LYS A 86 20.40 -8.34 0.84
CA LYS A 86 21.85 -8.40 1.01
C LYS A 86 22.47 -7.02 1.20
N ILE A 87 21.74 -5.94 0.92
CA ILE A 87 22.27 -4.57 0.98
C ILE A 87 21.85 -3.92 2.31
N PRO A 88 22.79 -3.66 3.24
CA PRO A 88 22.47 -2.94 4.48
C PRO A 88 22.14 -1.47 4.19
N PHE A 89 21.25 -0.88 4.99
CA PHE A 89 20.84 0.51 4.87
C PHE A 89 20.47 1.14 6.21
N SER A 90 20.55 2.46 6.29
CA SER A 90 20.17 3.25 7.46
C SER A 90 18.83 3.97 7.27
N GLY A 91 18.12 4.23 8.36
CA GLY A 91 16.90 5.04 8.35
C GLY A 91 17.16 6.47 7.86
N LYS A 92 18.42 6.95 7.92
CA LYS A 92 18.84 8.23 7.33
C LYS A 92 18.84 8.21 5.80
N GLN A 93 19.14 7.08 5.16
CA GLN A 93 19.02 6.92 3.71
C GLN A 93 17.54 6.88 3.31
N VAL A 94 16.72 6.09 4.02
CA VAL A 94 15.25 6.05 3.84
C VAL A 94 14.65 7.46 3.97
N ALA A 95 15.06 8.24 4.96
CA ALA A 95 14.60 9.61 5.19
C ALA A 95 14.98 10.58 4.07
N LYS A 96 16.14 10.37 3.42
CA LYS A 96 16.69 11.27 2.41
C LYS A 96 16.10 10.97 1.02
N ASN A 97 16.14 9.72 0.60
CA ASN A 97 15.62 9.26 -0.69
C ASN A 97 15.28 7.77 -0.61
N LEU A 98 13.98 7.45 -0.66
CA LEU A 98 13.51 6.06 -0.67
C LEU A 98 14.07 5.26 -1.85
N SER A 99 14.36 5.92 -2.98
CA SER A 99 14.89 5.33 -4.21
C SER A 99 16.35 4.87 -4.11
N ASP A 100 17.08 5.26 -3.06
CA ASP A 100 18.40 4.67 -2.74
C ASP A 100 18.24 3.21 -2.25
N ILE A 101 17.04 2.86 -1.74
CA ILE A 101 16.71 1.56 -1.13
C ILE A 101 15.80 0.71 -2.02
N ILE A 102 14.72 1.31 -2.55
CA ILE A 102 13.78 0.63 -3.46
C ILE A 102 14.24 0.81 -4.90
N LYS A 103 14.62 -0.27 -5.57
CA LYS A 103 15.12 -0.25 -6.96
C LYS A 103 13.99 -0.59 -7.93
N GLU A 104 13.82 0.23 -8.97
CA GLU A 104 12.85 -0.01 -10.03
C GLU A 104 13.24 -1.26 -10.85
N THR A 105 12.27 -2.10 -11.18
CA THR A 105 12.46 -3.35 -11.95
C THR A 105 11.38 -3.50 -13.03
N GLU A 106 11.59 -4.41 -13.98
CA GLU A 106 10.66 -4.63 -15.10
C GLU A 106 9.23 -4.92 -14.60
N SER A 107 8.25 -4.14 -15.05
CA SER A 107 6.91 -4.09 -14.49
C SER A 107 5.82 -4.14 -15.56
N SER A 108 4.60 -4.53 -15.19
CA SER A 108 3.48 -4.73 -16.11
C SER A 108 2.43 -3.64 -15.92
N ILE A 109 2.14 -2.87 -16.97
CA ILE A 109 1.20 -1.72 -16.93
C ILE A 109 -0.20 -2.08 -16.38
N ILE A 110 -0.62 -3.33 -16.55
CA ILE A 110 -1.88 -3.89 -16.05
C ILE A 110 -1.84 -4.04 -14.52
N VAL A 111 -0.73 -4.55 -14.00
CA VAL A 111 -0.54 -4.89 -12.58
C VAL A 111 -0.32 -3.63 -11.74
N ASN A 112 0.52 -2.75 -12.27
CA ASN A 112 0.99 -1.53 -11.61
C ASN A 112 -0.11 -0.54 -11.21
N GLN A 113 -1.38 -0.73 -11.61
CA GLN A 113 -2.51 0.15 -11.29
C GLN A 113 -3.53 -0.51 -10.35
N TYR A 114 -3.25 -1.72 -9.84
CA TYR A 114 -4.11 -2.40 -8.89
C TYR A 114 -3.92 -1.88 -7.46
N ARG A 115 -5.03 -1.48 -6.82
CA ARG A 115 -5.09 -1.05 -5.42
C ARG A 115 -5.64 -2.16 -4.55
N ASN A 116 -5.02 -2.39 -3.39
CA ASN A 116 -5.53 -3.37 -2.41
C ASN A 116 -5.67 -4.78 -3.02
N ALA A 117 -4.84 -5.08 -4.02
CA ALA A 117 -4.59 -6.42 -4.52
C ALA A 117 -3.63 -7.16 -3.57
N HIS A 118 -3.39 -8.42 -3.89
CA HIS A 118 -2.69 -9.37 -3.04
C HIS A 118 -1.50 -9.93 -3.82
N MET A 119 -0.28 -9.78 -3.31
CA MET A 119 0.93 -10.30 -3.96
C MET A 119 1.22 -11.71 -3.45
N LEU A 120 0.63 -12.69 -4.14
CA LEU A 120 0.68 -14.11 -3.82
C LEU A 120 1.98 -14.72 -4.36
N ALA A 121 2.79 -15.42 -3.54
CA ALA A 121 4.15 -15.80 -3.95
C ALA A 121 4.67 -17.11 -3.34
N ASN A 122 5.62 -17.72 -4.06
CA ASN A 122 6.49 -18.80 -3.57
C ASN A 122 7.96 -18.42 -3.85
N ASP A 123 8.89 -19.38 -3.73
CA ASP A 123 10.32 -19.15 -3.97
C ASP A 123 10.70 -18.86 -5.44
N ASN A 124 9.78 -18.91 -6.40
CA ASN A 124 10.08 -18.93 -7.83
C ASN A 124 9.27 -17.93 -8.68
N GLU A 125 8.11 -17.48 -8.18
CA GLU A 125 7.18 -16.58 -8.86
C GLU A 125 6.36 -15.75 -7.88
N PHE A 126 5.69 -14.72 -8.39
CA PHE A 126 4.53 -14.14 -7.72
C PHE A 126 3.41 -13.79 -8.69
N ILE A 127 2.21 -13.72 -8.17
CA ILE A 127 0.99 -13.30 -8.83
C ILE A 127 0.46 -12.06 -8.13
N VAL A 128 0.02 -11.07 -8.89
CA VAL A 128 -0.80 -9.99 -8.33
C VAL A 128 -2.27 -10.31 -8.59
N TYR A 129 -2.98 -10.60 -7.51
CA TYR A 129 -4.36 -11.06 -7.54
C TYR A 129 -5.35 -9.97 -7.11
N GLY A 130 -6.35 -9.75 -7.96
CA GLY A 130 -7.52 -8.93 -7.69
C GLY A 130 -7.24 -7.44 -7.55
N GLY A 131 -7.82 -6.81 -6.54
CA GLY A 131 -7.73 -5.38 -6.28
C GLY A 131 -8.61 -4.50 -7.16
N LEU A 132 -8.76 -3.24 -6.71
CA LEU A 132 -9.48 -2.19 -7.43
C LEU A 132 -8.63 -1.67 -8.59
N VAL A 133 -9.24 -1.44 -9.75
CA VAL A 133 -8.60 -0.82 -10.91
C VAL A 133 -9.04 0.64 -10.99
N ASP A 134 -8.12 1.59 -11.20
CA ASP A 134 -8.48 2.99 -11.35
C ASP A 134 -9.38 3.23 -12.58
N ASP A 135 -10.29 4.21 -12.46
CA ASP A 135 -11.24 4.56 -13.50
C ASP A 135 -10.60 5.58 -14.47
N THR A 136 -9.65 5.09 -15.25
CA THR A 136 -8.83 5.87 -16.20
C THR A 136 -8.71 5.19 -17.57
N ASP A 137 -8.47 5.98 -18.61
CA ASP A 137 -8.29 5.50 -19.99
C ASP A 137 -6.95 4.76 -20.21
N SER A 138 -6.06 4.75 -19.21
CA SER A 138 -4.73 4.10 -19.25
C SER A 138 -4.77 2.58 -19.19
N ILE A 139 -5.92 1.98 -18.86
CA ILE A 139 -6.20 0.55 -18.98
C ILE A 139 -7.59 0.38 -19.57
N ASP A 140 -7.69 0.31 -20.90
CA ASP A 140 -8.91 -0.05 -21.61
C ASP A 140 -8.59 -1.14 -22.66
N PRO A 141 -9.34 -2.27 -22.72
CA PRO A 141 -10.43 -2.66 -21.82
C PRO A 141 -9.96 -2.94 -20.38
N LYS A 142 -10.84 -2.72 -19.40
CA LYS A 142 -10.58 -3.03 -17.99
C LYS A 142 -10.39 -4.55 -17.77
N PRO A 143 -9.49 -4.99 -16.87
CA PRO A 143 -9.18 -6.41 -16.63
C PRO A 143 -10.37 -7.28 -16.19
N PRO A 144 -10.88 -8.20 -17.04
CA PRO A 144 -12.05 -9.02 -16.76
C PRO A 144 -11.87 -9.98 -15.56
N ALA A 145 -13.00 -10.47 -15.05
CA ALA A 145 -13.11 -11.35 -13.88
C ALA A 145 -12.20 -12.58 -13.91
N ASN A 146 -11.92 -13.12 -15.11
CA ASN A 146 -11.36 -14.46 -15.32
C ASN A 146 -9.86 -14.48 -15.68
N TYR A 147 -9.06 -13.53 -15.19
CA TYR A 147 -7.60 -13.66 -15.24
C TYR A 147 -6.88 -13.20 -13.99
N TYR A 148 -5.64 -13.67 -13.84
CA TYR A 148 -4.61 -13.13 -12.96
C TYR A 148 -3.35 -12.79 -13.77
N VAL A 149 -2.40 -12.07 -13.17
CA VAL A 149 -1.11 -11.76 -13.81
C VAL A 149 0.04 -12.26 -12.94
N ALA A 150 0.87 -13.12 -13.52
CA ALA A 150 2.02 -13.75 -12.89
C ALA A 150 3.33 -13.12 -13.38
N ARG A 151 4.35 -13.08 -12.50
CA ARG A 151 5.75 -12.81 -12.81
C ARG A 151 6.60 -13.99 -12.36
N TYR A 152 7.11 -14.75 -13.31
CA TYR A 152 8.04 -15.85 -13.06
C TYR A 152 9.46 -15.29 -12.98
N LEU A 153 10.24 -15.75 -11.99
CA LEU A 153 11.60 -15.26 -11.71
C LEU A 153 12.66 -16.35 -11.97
N HIS A 154 12.29 -17.60 -11.71
CA HIS A 154 13.16 -18.78 -11.79
C HIS A 154 12.55 -19.89 -12.63
N SER A 155 13.40 -20.77 -13.20
CA SER A 155 12.98 -22.04 -13.83
C SER A 155 13.21 -23.26 -12.93
N SER A 156 13.98 -23.09 -11.85
CA SER A 156 14.23 -24.09 -10.80
C SER A 156 14.60 -23.38 -9.49
N GLU A 157 14.72 -24.11 -8.38
CA GLU A 157 15.20 -23.52 -7.11
C GLU A 157 16.58 -22.83 -7.22
N GLN A 158 17.39 -23.10 -8.24
CA GLN A 158 18.73 -22.53 -8.39
C GLN A 158 18.93 -21.73 -9.69
N THR A 159 18.06 -21.90 -10.70
CA THR A 159 18.22 -21.30 -12.02
C THR A 159 17.32 -20.07 -12.19
N SER A 160 17.90 -18.88 -12.25
CA SER A 160 17.20 -17.66 -12.69
C SER A 160 16.81 -17.75 -14.16
N LEU A 161 15.67 -17.18 -14.52
CA LEU A 161 15.33 -16.94 -15.93
C LEU A 161 16.26 -15.86 -16.51
N ALA A 162 16.53 -15.94 -17.82
CA ALA A 162 17.40 -14.96 -18.51
C ALA A 162 16.84 -13.52 -18.48
N GLN A 163 15.52 -13.40 -18.38
CA GLN A 163 14.78 -12.25 -17.85
C GLN A 163 13.58 -12.81 -17.06
N PRO A 164 13.10 -12.13 -16.00
CA PRO A 164 11.77 -12.37 -15.46
C PRO A 164 10.70 -12.35 -16.56
N GLN A 165 9.62 -13.11 -16.40
CA GLN A 165 8.56 -13.18 -17.42
C GLN A 165 7.19 -12.86 -16.83
N TRP A 166 6.60 -11.75 -17.27
CA TRP A 166 5.20 -11.42 -17.01
C TRP A 166 4.28 -12.20 -17.94
N LYS A 167 3.23 -12.84 -17.41
CA LYS A 167 2.13 -13.42 -18.20
C LYS A 167 0.77 -13.09 -17.60
N THR A 168 -0.21 -12.86 -18.47
CA THR A 168 -1.64 -12.90 -18.09
C THR A 168 -2.11 -14.34 -18.26
N MET A 169 -2.76 -14.88 -17.24
CA MET A 169 -3.11 -16.30 -17.14
C MET A 169 -4.60 -16.45 -16.78
N ALA A 170 -5.26 -17.46 -17.34
CA ALA A 170 -6.71 -17.66 -17.13
C ALA A 170 -7.00 -18.11 -15.69
N LEU A 171 -7.92 -17.42 -15.02
CA LEU A 171 -8.46 -17.81 -13.73
C LEU A 171 -9.60 -18.81 -13.97
N GLU A 172 -9.30 -20.11 -13.93
CA GLU A 172 -10.27 -21.18 -14.24
C GLU A 172 -11.47 -21.22 -13.29
N ARG A 173 -11.32 -20.70 -12.05
CA ARG A 173 -12.33 -20.73 -10.99
C ARG A 173 -12.29 -19.45 -10.15
N GLY A 174 -13.46 -18.89 -9.87
CA GLY A 174 -13.63 -17.66 -9.08
C GLY A 174 -13.63 -16.39 -9.93
N THR A 175 -13.36 -15.25 -9.29
CA THR A 175 -13.29 -13.93 -9.94
C THR A 175 -12.20 -13.08 -9.30
N ARG A 176 -11.45 -12.31 -10.10
CA ARG A 176 -10.48 -11.33 -9.59
C ARG A 176 -11.13 -10.13 -8.89
N TYR A 177 -12.45 -9.99 -8.89
CA TYR A 177 -13.13 -8.83 -8.28
C TYR A 177 -13.28 -8.95 -6.75
N ILE A 178 -12.15 -9.15 -6.09
CA ILE A 178 -11.97 -9.10 -4.63
C ILE A 178 -10.76 -8.19 -4.34
N ALA A 179 -10.94 -7.24 -3.43
CA ALA A 179 -9.90 -6.33 -2.95
C ALA A 179 -9.84 -6.36 -1.42
N ASP A 180 -8.68 -6.10 -0.83
CA ASP A 180 -8.51 -5.92 0.62
C ASP A 180 -8.86 -7.12 1.51
N GLY A 181 -8.63 -8.33 0.99
CA GLY A 181 -8.60 -9.54 1.80
C GLY A 181 -7.29 -9.65 2.59
N ALA A 182 -7.36 -10.32 3.73
CA ALA A 182 -6.18 -10.73 4.48
C ALA A 182 -5.45 -11.81 3.68
N TYR A 183 -4.15 -11.63 3.37
CA TYR A 183 -3.40 -12.59 2.55
C TYR A 183 -2.11 -13.07 3.20
N VAL A 184 -1.72 -14.31 2.91
CA VAL A 184 -0.46 -14.90 3.38
C VAL A 184 0.12 -15.87 2.35
N ASN A 185 1.45 -15.87 2.25
CA ASN A 185 2.22 -16.74 1.37
C ASN A 185 2.83 -17.90 2.17
N VAL A 186 2.75 -19.12 1.63
CA VAL A 186 3.24 -20.35 2.26
C VAL A 186 4.12 -21.11 1.25
N PRO A 187 5.38 -20.68 1.05
CA PRO A 187 6.25 -21.26 0.02
C PRO A 187 6.53 -22.76 0.22
N SER A 188 6.64 -23.24 1.47
CA SER A 188 6.86 -24.66 1.78
C SER A 188 5.73 -25.58 1.33
N GLU A 189 4.51 -25.04 1.19
CA GLU A 189 3.34 -25.75 0.65
C GLU A 189 3.10 -25.47 -0.84
N ASN A 190 3.87 -24.55 -1.45
CA ASN A 190 3.55 -23.88 -2.71
C ASN A 190 2.10 -23.37 -2.75
N LYS A 191 1.64 -22.71 -1.68
CA LYS A 191 0.30 -22.15 -1.56
C LYS A 191 0.35 -20.68 -1.16
N ALA A 192 -0.66 -19.92 -1.56
CA ALA A 192 -0.98 -18.64 -0.98
C ALA A 192 -2.49 -18.54 -0.76
N PHE A 193 -2.88 -17.81 0.29
CA PHE A 193 -4.26 -17.75 0.76
C PHE A 193 -4.73 -16.30 0.81
N ILE A 194 -6.01 -16.07 0.49
CA ILE A 194 -6.71 -14.80 0.75
C ILE A 194 -8.00 -15.13 1.51
N PHE A 195 -8.20 -14.54 2.68
CA PHE A 195 -9.44 -14.62 3.44
C PHE A 195 -10.12 -13.25 3.48
N GLY A 196 -11.44 -13.24 3.24
CA GLY A 196 -12.24 -12.04 3.37
C GLY A 196 -12.05 -11.04 2.22
N GLY A 197 -12.15 -9.76 2.55
CA GLY A 197 -12.05 -8.64 1.61
C GLY A 197 -13.41 -8.12 1.13
N SER A 198 -13.35 -7.26 0.13
CA SER A 198 -14.45 -6.47 -0.44
C SER A 198 -14.73 -6.83 -1.89
N ARG A 199 -16.01 -6.80 -2.26
CA ARG A 199 -16.54 -7.06 -3.61
C ARG A 199 -17.75 -6.15 -3.90
N ALA A 200 -18.17 -6.10 -5.16
CA ALA A 200 -19.51 -5.61 -5.51
C ALA A 200 -20.58 -6.65 -5.11
N ASP A 201 -21.81 -6.20 -4.80
CA ASP A 201 -22.89 -7.07 -4.30
C ASP A 201 -23.32 -8.17 -5.29
N ASN A 202 -23.25 -7.85 -6.58
CA ASN A 202 -23.48 -8.72 -7.73
C ASN A 202 -22.26 -9.53 -8.20
N TRP A 203 -21.08 -9.35 -7.59
CA TRP A 203 -19.78 -9.89 -8.03
C TRP A 203 -19.24 -9.36 -9.38
N ASP A 204 -19.81 -8.26 -9.89
CA ASP A 204 -19.28 -7.57 -11.08
C ASP A 204 -17.99 -6.78 -10.77
N GLU A 205 -17.49 -6.07 -11.79
CA GLU A 205 -16.26 -5.26 -11.77
C GLU A 205 -16.24 -4.25 -10.61
N ILE A 206 -15.12 -4.21 -9.88
CA ILE A 206 -14.85 -3.23 -8.82
C ILE A 206 -13.77 -2.22 -9.25
N ARG A 207 -14.04 -0.93 -9.04
CA ARG A 207 -13.14 0.17 -9.45
C ARG A 207 -12.63 1.00 -8.26
N GLY A 208 -11.50 1.67 -8.50
CA GLY A 208 -10.71 2.43 -7.55
C GLY A 208 -11.19 3.88 -7.41
N TRP A 209 -10.27 4.83 -7.59
CA TRP A 209 -10.59 6.26 -7.43
C TRP A 209 -11.07 6.86 -8.76
N GLY A 210 -12.28 7.42 -8.78
CA GLY A 210 -12.87 8.04 -9.97
C GLY A 210 -14.27 8.59 -9.70
N ASN A 211 -15.05 8.87 -10.74
CA ASN A 211 -16.49 9.13 -10.60
C ASN A 211 -17.27 7.79 -10.58
N THR A 212 -16.79 6.85 -9.77
CA THR A 212 -17.25 5.47 -9.69
C THR A 212 -18.54 5.40 -8.89
N GLY A 213 -19.66 5.74 -9.53
CA GLY A 213 -20.99 5.53 -8.96
C GLY A 213 -21.25 4.07 -8.59
N ASP A 214 -22.25 3.85 -7.74
CA ASP A 214 -22.54 2.62 -6.96
C ASP A 214 -22.41 1.29 -7.72
N ARG A 215 -22.59 1.30 -9.04
CA ARG A 215 -22.40 0.15 -9.95
C ARG A 215 -21.06 -0.56 -9.77
N TYR A 216 -19.97 0.16 -9.54
CA TYR A 216 -18.61 -0.40 -9.43
C TYR A 216 -18.07 -0.42 -7.99
N ALA A 217 -18.95 -0.22 -7.01
CA ALA A 217 -18.58 -0.07 -5.61
C ALA A 217 -18.25 -1.43 -4.96
N ALA A 218 -17.03 -1.56 -4.41
CA ALA A 218 -16.65 -2.66 -3.54
C ALA A 218 -17.29 -2.51 -2.13
N ASN A 219 -18.63 -2.60 -2.09
CA ASN A 219 -19.47 -2.19 -0.97
C ASN A 219 -19.97 -3.34 -0.07
N LYS A 220 -19.69 -4.60 -0.42
CA LYS A 220 -19.92 -5.78 0.44
C LYS A 220 -18.62 -6.44 0.85
N THR A 221 -18.56 -6.88 2.10
CA THR A 221 -17.54 -7.85 2.54
C THR A 221 -17.87 -9.25 2.01
N THR A 222 -16.85 -10.09 1.89
CA THR A 222 -16.99 -11.46 1.35
C THR A 222 -16.50 -12.49 2.36
N ASN A 223 -17.13 -13.67 2.41
CA ASN A 223 -16.78 -14.79 3.29
C ASN A 223 -16.02 -15.89 2.54
N GLN A 224 -15.21 -15.54 1.53
CA GLN A 224 -14.42 -16.53 0.80
C GLN A 224 -13.03 -16.73 1.42
N LEU A 225 -12.55 -17.96 1.31
CA LEU A 225 -11.16 -18.35 1.40
C LEU A 225 -10.70 -18.78 0.00
N ILE A 226 -9.86 -17.95 -0.62
CA ILE A 226 -9.24 -18.22 -1.92
C ILE A 226 -7.93 -18.96 -1.66
N VAL A 227 -7.69 -20.04 -2.39
CA VAL A 227 -6.44 -20.81 -2.32
C VAL A 227 -5.78 -20.82 -3.70
N ALA A 228 -4.67 -20.11 -3.83
CA ALA A 228 -3.78 -20.23 -4.96
C ALA A 228 -2.77 -21.35 -4.70
N ARG A 229 -2.74 -22.38 -5.55
CA ARG A 229 -1.63 -23.32 -5.65
C ARG A 229 -0.66 -22.76 -6.68
N LEU A 230 0.57 -22.54 -6.26
CA LEU A 230 1.63 -21.89 -7.03
C LEU A 230 2.54 -22.95 -7.66
N GLY A 231 3.11 -22.62 -8.82
CA GLY A 231 3.90 -23.55 -9.61
C GLY A 231 4.06 -23.04 -11.04
N LEU A 232 5.31 -22.96 -11.51
CA LEU A 232 5.70 -22.31 -12.77
C LEU A 232 4.83 -22.73 -13.97
N TYR A 233 3.97 -21.81 -14.40
CA TYR A 233 3.01 -21.96 -15.51
C TYR A 233 1.92 -23.04 -15.31
N GLN A 234 1.65 -23.43 -14.06
CA GLN A 234 0.74 -24.51 -13.65
C GLN A 234 -0.13 -24.11 -12.44
N GLU A 235 -0.33 -22.82 -12.21
CA GLU A 235 -1.02 -22.30 -11.04
C GLU A 235 -2.54 -22.60 -11.07
N SER A 236 -3.09 -23.12 -9.97
CA SER A 236 -4.48 -23.59 -9.89
C SER A 236 -5.20 -23.10 -8.64
N TRP A 237 -6.53 -22.95 -8.75
CA TRP A 237 -7.31 -22.10 -7.83
C TRP A 237 -8.51 -22.83 -7.23
N ASP A 238 -8.63 -22.78 -5.90
CA ASP A 238 -9.90 -23.05 -5.21
C ASP A 238 -10.47 -21.74 -4.66
N ASN A 239 -11.80 -21.69 -4.57
CA ASN A 239 -12.54 -20.62 -3.91
C ASN A 239 -13.58 -21.26 -2.98
N LYS A 240 -13.37 -21.16 -1.66
CA LYS A 240 -14.21 -21.81 -0.65
C LYS A 240 -15.06 -20.78 0.09
N THR A 241 -16.36 -21.04 0.18
CA THR A 241 -17.26 -20.23 1.01
C THR A 241 -17.15 -20.69 2.48
N VAL A 242 -16.74 -19.78 3.36
CA VAL A 242 -16.53 -20.05 4.79
C VAL A 242 -17.84 -19.95 5.58
N ASP A 243 -18.00 -20.81 6.58
CA ASP A 243 -19.15 -20.84 7.52
C ASP A 243 -19.35 -19.48 8.21
N SER A 244 -20.62 -19.11 8.43
CA SER A 244 -21.01 -17.79 8.95
C SER A 244 -20.55 -17.50 10.39
N LYS A 245 -20.08 -18.51 11.14
CA LYS A 245 -19.41 -18.34 12.44
C LYS A 245 -18.04 -17.67 12.33
N ILE A 246 -17.44 -17.62 11.14
CA ILE A 246 -16.19 -16.93 10.85
C ILE A 246 -16.52 -15.64 10.07
N PRO A 247 -16.87 -14.54 10.75
CA PRO A 247 -17.46 -13.38 10.08
C PRO A 247 -16.51 -12.73 9.05
N PRO A 248 -17.05 -12.29 7.89
CA PRO A 248 -16.28 -11.65 6.82
C PRO A 248 -15.80 -10.26 7.23
N ARG A 249 -14.63 -9.85 6.72
CA ARG A 249 -13.95 -8.62 7.13
C ARG A 249 -12.92 -8.15 6.11
N THR A 250 -12.47 -6.90 6.22
CA THR A 250 -11.39 -6.29 5.42
C THR A 250 -10.30 -5.70 6.31
N GLY A 251 -9.14 -5.37 5.73
CA GLY A 251 -8.01 -4.81 6.48
C GLY A 251 -7.55 -5.69 7.65
N ALA A 252 -7.82 -7.00 7.56
CA ALA A 252 -7.37 -8.02 8.50
C ALA A 252 -6.04 -8.62 8.03
N GLU A 253 -5.40 -9.38 8.90
CA GLU A 253 -4.17 -10.10 8.59
C GLU A 253 -4.35 -11.62 8.70
N LEU A 254 -3.65 -12.36 7.84
CA LEU A 254 -3.47 -13.81 7.95
C LEU A 254 -2.03 -14.11 8.36
N ALA A 255 -1.86 -14.86 9.44
CA ALA A 255 -0.59 -15.47 9.82
C ALA A 255 -0.62 -16.96 9.51
N TRP A 256 0.53 -17.55 9.12
CA TRP A 256 0.69 -18.99 8.94
C TRP A 256 1.58 -19.57 10.04
N LEU A 257 1.21 -20.73 10.58
CA LEU A 257 1.96 -21.46 11.60
C LEU A 257 2.43 -22.82 11.08
N PRO A 258 3.70 -23.21 11.33
CA PRO A 258 4.22 -24.53 10.98
C PRO A 258 3.75 -25.59 12.00
N THR A 259 2.47 -25.90 11.98
CA THR A 259 1.82 -26.89 12.85
C THR A 259 0.67 -27.60 12.13
N GLY A 260 0.36 -28.85 12.46
CA GLY A 260 -0.47 -29.73 11.62
C GLY A 260 0.28 -30.31 10.43
N GLN A 261 -0.45 -30.90 9.47
CA GLN A 261 0.18 -31.58 8.32
C GLN A 261 0.62 -30.59 7.22
N SER A 262 -0.25 -29.62 6.88
CA SER A 262 0.01 -28.57 5.88
C SER A 262 0.20 -27.17 6.48
N GLY A 263 0.31 -27.06 7.81
CA GLY A 263 0.27 -25.78 8.52
C GLY A 263 -1.15 -25.36 8.91
N ALA A 264 -1.24 -24.31 9.72
CA ALA A 264 -2.50 -23.66 10.11
C ALA A 264 -2.49 -22.17 9.76
N LEU A 265 -3.63 -21.61 9.35
CA LEU A 265 -3.81 -20.16 9.19
C LEU A 265 -4.47 -19.57 10.43
N VAL A 266 -4.12 -18.33 10.78
CA VAL A 266 -4.68 -17.57 11.90
C VAL A 266 -5.15 -16.21 11.39
N ALA A 267 -6.45 -15.96 11.45
CA ALA A 267 -7.07 -14.71 11.00
C ALA A 267 -7.23 -13.73 12.17
N LEU A 268 -6.69 -12.52 12.01
CA LEU A 268 -6.58 -11.51 13.07
C LEU A 268 -7.22 -10.18 12.66
N GLY A 269 -8.04 -9.61 13.54
CA GLY A 269 -8.52 -8.23 13.44
C GLY A 269 -9.28 -7.90 12.16
N GLY A 270 -9.14 -6.65 11.71
CA GLY A 270 -9.87 -6.11 10.55
C GLY A 270 -11.14 -5.35 10.94
N THR A 271 -11.97 -5.07 9.93
CA THR A 271 -13.28 -4.42 10.12
C THR A 271 -14.37 -5.07 9.28
N GLU A 272 -15.59 -5.04 9.80
CA GLU A 272 -16.83 -5.51 9.19
C GLU A 272 -17.22 -4.69 7.93
N LEU A 273 -16.72 -3.46 7.80
CA LEU A 273 -17.01 -2.58 6.66
C LEU A 273 -16.25 -2.98 5.38
N ALA A 274 -16.94 -2.93 4.24
CA ALA A 274 -16.29 -3.05 2.93
C ALA A 274 -15.55 -1.75 2.53
N ILE A 275 -14.45 -1.88 1.76
CA ILE A 275 -13.51 -0.80 1.46
C ILE A 275 -14.15 0.45 0.82
N HIS A 276 -15.19 0.30 0.01
CA HIS A 276 -15.91 1.45 -0.53
C HIS A 276 -16.52 2.32 0.59
N ASN A 277 -17.12 1.70 1.62
CA ASN A 277 -17.67 2.44 2.77
C ASN A 277 -16.55 3.09 3.60
N ILE A 278 -15.41 2.40 3.76
CA ILE A 278 -14.22 2.89 4.48
C ILE A 278 -13.65 4.18 3.86
N TRP A 279 -13.79 4.35 2.53
CA TRP A 279 -13.20 5.46 1.76
C TRP A 279 -14.17 6.57 1.36
N TYR A 280 -15.35 6.21 0.84
CA TYR A 280 -16.31 7.17 0.28
C TYR A 280 -17.38 7.64 1.28
N GLY A 281 -17.47 6.98 2.44
CA GLY A 281 -18.53 7.20 3.42
C GLY A 281 -19.72 6.27 3.18
N GLY A 282 -19.97 5.37 4.13
CA GLY A 282 -21.22 4.62 4.20
C GLY A 282 -22.36 5.42 4.84
N ALA A 283 -23.57 4.86 4.86
CA ALA A 283 -24.66 5.42 5.66
C ALA A 283 -24.26 5.53 7.15
N PRO A 284 -24.62 6.59 7.89
CA PRO A 284 -24.16 6.79 9.27
C PRO A 284 -24.44 5.64 10.25
N SER A 285 -25.47 4.83 9.97
CA SER A 285 -25.79 3.60 10.71
C SER A 285 -24.68 2.55 10.66
N LEU A 286 -23.88 2.49 9.58
CA LEU A 286 -22.78 1.53 9.44
C LEU A 286 -21.62 1.80 10.40
N TYR A 287 -21.43 3.05 10.83
CA TYR A 287 -20.41 3.43 11.83
C TYR A 287 -20.93 3.38 13.27
N LYS A 288 -22.24 3.27 13.48
CA LYS A 288 -22.82 3.21 14.83
C LYS A 288 -22.30 1.97 15.55
N ASP A 289 -21.72 2.16 16.73
CA ASP A 289 -21.17 1.09 17.57
C ASP A 289 -20.16 0.16 16.86
N LEU A 290 -19.53 0.59 15.74
CA LEU A 290 -18.64 -0.26 14.94
C LEU A 290 -17.45 -0.78 15.74
N GLU A 291 -16.81 0.06 16.56
CA GLU A 291 -15.75 -0.36 17.49
C GLU A 291 -16.17 -1.56 18.35
N LYS A 292 -17.43 -1.64 18.79
CA LYS A 292 -17.94 -2.77 19.59
C LYS A 292 -18.20 -4.02 18.73
N ARG A 293 -18.48 -3.86 17.44
CA ARG A 293 -18.76 -4.94 16.47
C ARG A 293 -17.49 -5.53 15.85
N ASP A 294 -16.45 -4.72 15.69
CA ASP A 294 -15.11 -5.13 15.25
C ASP A 294 -14.24 -5.68 16.41
N GLN A 295 -14.42 -5.23 17.66
CA GLN A 295 -13.65 -5.73 18.83
C GLN A 295 -13.65 -7.27 18.99
N PRO A 296 -14.73 -8.01 18.68
CA PRO A 296 -14.72 -9.46 18.53
C PRO A 296 -13.59 -10.03 17.65
N PHE A 297 -13.08 -9.32 16.64
CA PHE A 297 -12.02 -9.83 15.76
C PHE A 297 -10.61 -9.82 16.39
N MET A 298 -10.43 -9.09 17.50
CA MET A 298 -9.20 -9.18 18.33
C MET A 298 -9.40 -10.11 19.54
N LYS A 299 -10.64 -10.23 20.04
CA LYS A 299 -11.00 -11.12 21.16
C LYS A 299 -11.08 -12.58 20.75
N ASN A 300 -11.73 -12.87 19.63
CA ASN A 300 -11.94 -14.21 19.09
C ASN A 300 -11.08 -14.37 17.84
N VAL A 301 -10.06 -15.22 17.95
CA VAL A 301 -9.14 -15.51 16.86
C VAL A 301 -9.60 -16.76 16.15
N HIS A 302 -9.66 -16.71 14.82
CA HIS A 302 -10.10 -17.84 14.01
C HIS A 302 -8.89 -18.58 13.42
N VAL A 303 -8.88 -19.89 13.56
CA VAL A 303 -7.79 -20.77 13.10
C VAL A 303 -8.32 -21.73 12.04
N TYR A 304 -7.59 -21.94 10.95
CA TYR A 304 -7.98 -22.85 9.87
C TYR A 304 -6.90 -23.93 9.67
N ASP A 305 -7.30 -25.19 9.79
CA ASP A 305 -6.50 -26.34 9.42
C ASP A 305 -6.47 -26.49 7.90
N ILE A 306 -5.31 -26.27 7.29
CA ILE A 306 -5.12 -26.36 5.82
C ILE A 306 -5.32 -27.79 5.32
N SER A 307 -5.08 -28.79 6.17
CA SER A 307 -5.12 -30.22 5.89
C SER A 307 -6.54 -30.79 5.98
N ASN A 308 -7.30 -30.41 7.02
CA ASN A 308 -8.63 -30.96 7.31
C ASN A 308 -9.80 -30.04 6.90
N ASP A 309 -9.54 -28.87 6.29
CA ASP A 309 -10.56 -27.90 5.83
C ASP A 309 -11.47 -27.37 6.96
N LYS A 310 -10.97 -27.39 8.21
CA LYS A 310 -11.74 -27.10 9.42
C LYS A 310 -11.35 -25.73 9.98
N TRP A 311 -12.36 -24.88 10.19
CA TRP A 311 -12.22 -23.63 10.94
C TRP A 311 -12.57 -23.82 12.41
N PHE A 312 -11.81 -23.16 13.26
CA PHE A 312 -11.97 -23.06 14.71
C PHE A 312 -12.09 -21.60 15.12
N THR A 313 -12.64 -21.35 16.31
CA THR A 313 -12.67 -20.01 16.93
C THR A 313 -12.23 -20.15 18.39
N GLN A 314 -11.23 -19.38 18.79
CA GLN A 314 -10.64 -19.42 20.13
C GLN A 314 -10.71 -18.03 20.75
N GLU A 315 -11.26 -17.93 21.97
CA GLU A 315 -11.21 -16.70 22.76
C GLU A 315 -9.79 -16.47 23.27
N THR A 316 -9.34 -15.22 23.22
CA THR A 316 -8.02 -14.77 23.67
C THR A 316 -8.07 -14.10 25.02
N THR A 317 -6.93 -14.08 25.71
CA THR A 317 -6.78 -13.47 27.04
C THR A 317 -5.61 -12.48 27.10
N GLY A 318 -5.41 -11.80 28.22
CA GLY A 318 -4.30 -10.85 28.42
C GLY A 318 -4.58 -9.45 27.87
N ASP A 319 -3.56 -8.81 27.30
CA ASP A 319 -3.62 -7.43 26.81
C ASP A 319 -4.30 -7.35 25.44
N ILE A 320 -5.59 -7.73 25.37
CA ILE A 320 -6.32 -7.80 24.09
C ILE A 320 -6.30 -6.43 23.38
N PRO A 321 -5.83 -6.35 22.13
CA PRO A 321 -5.78 -5.08 21.38
C PRO A 321 -7.18 -4.46 21.19
N PRO A 322 -7.27 -3.13 21.03
CA PRO A 322 -8.51 -2.46 20.61
C PRO A 322 -8.93 -2.91 19.21
N ALA A 323 -10.19 -2.72 18.84
CA ALA A 323 -10.71 -2.94 17.49
C ALA A 323 -9.87 -2.18 16.44
N THR A 324 -9.12 -2.94 15.63
CA THR A 324 -8.06 -2.41 14.75
C THR A 324 -8.04 -3.15 13.40
N SER A 325 -7.87 -2.39 12.32
CA SER A 325 -7.63 -2.87 10.96
C SER A 325 -6.37 -2.23 10.35
N ASP A 326 -5.98 -2.62 9.13
CA ASP A 326 -4.86 -2.06 8.38
C ASP A 326 -3.50 -2.09 9.14
N PHE A 327 -3.33 -3.05 10.06
CA PHE A 327 -2.05 -3.37 10.71
C PHE A 327 -1.25 -4.38 9.88
N CYS A 328 0.00 -4.65 10.26
CA CYS A 328 0.77 -5.76 9.72
C CYS A 328 1.00 -6.85 10.78
N SER A 329 1.24 -8.08 10.34
CA SER A 329 1.57 -9.22 11.19
C SER A 329 2.83 -9.98 10.77
N ILE A 330 3.49 -10.65 11.72
CA ILE A 330 4.53 -11.67 11.49
C ILE A 330 4.37 -12.80 12.49
N ALA A 331 4.32 -14.04 11.99
CA ALA A 331 4.46 -15.24 12.80
C ALA A 331 5.94 -15.65 12.94
N VAL A 332 6.34 -15.99 14.15
CA VAL A 332 7.62 -16.63 14.46
C VAL A 332 7.39 -17.78 15.44
N SER A 333 8.28 -18.78 15.41
CA SER A 333 8.22 -19.96 16.28
C SER A 333 9.49 -20.07 17.10
N ASP A 334 9.39 -20.66 18.29
CA ASP A 334 10.56 -21.08 19.06
C ASP A 334 11.34 -22.20 18.37
N LYS A 335 12.54 -22.50 18.88
CA LYS A 335 13.47 -23.47 18.30
C LYS A 335 12.88 -24.88 18.15
N ASP A 336 11.99 -25.27 19.06
CA ASP A 336 11.36 -26.60 19.06
C ASP A 336 10.08 -26.65 18.20
N GLY A 337 9.62 -25.51 17.67
CA GLY A 337 8.43 -25.41 16.82
C GLY A 337 7.11 -25.63 17.57
N LYS A 338 7.09 -25.45 18.90
CA LYS A 338 5.95 -25.75 19.78
C LYS A 338 5.28 -24.50 20.37
N ASN A 339 6.00 -23.39 20.38
CA ASN A 339 5.53 -22.13 20.90
C ASN A 339 5.61 -21.11 19.77
N HIS A 340 4.49 -20.49 19.40
CA HIS A 340 4.45 -19.51 18.33
C HIS A 340 4.05 -18.14 18.88
N GLN A 341 4.68 -17.09 18.36
CA GLN A 341 4.30 -15.70 18.61
C GLN A 341 3.88 -15.07 17.28
N ILE A 342 2.66 -14.56 17.22
CA ILE A 342 2.23 -13.67 16.13
C ILE A 342 2.35 -12.24 16.63
N PHE A 343 3.37 -11.53 16.16
CA PHE A 343 3.53 -10.10 16.38
C PHE A 343 2.61 -9.34 15.44
N ILE A 344 1.92 -8.31 15.95
CA ILE A 344 1.17 -7.34 15.15
C ILE A 344 1.63 -5.92 15.48
N TYR A 345 1.67 -5.04 14.48
CA TYR A 345 2.14 -3.67 14.65
C TYR A 345 1.22 -2.63 13.98
N GLY A 346 1.00 -1.53 14.69
CA GLY A 346 0.28 -0.36 14.18
C GLY A 346 -1.19 -0.63 13.88
N GLY A 347 -1.67 -0.12 12.75
CA GLY A 347 -3.06 -0.20 12.32
C GLY A 347 -3.85 1.07 12.60
N ILE A 348 -5.13 1.06 12.25
CA ILE A 348 -6.09 2.13 12.50
C ILE A 348 -7.23 1.61 13.36
N LYS A 349 -7.66 2.42 14.33
CA LYS A 349 -8.86 2.15 15.12
C LYS A 349 -10.10 2.05 14.21
N SER A 350 -10.96 1.07 14.47
CA SER A 350 -12.26 0.93 13.81
C SER A 350 -13.08 2.23 13.86
N TYR A 351 -13.75 2.55 12.74
CA TYR A 351 -14.32 3.87 12.49
C TYR A 351 -15.40 4.26 13.51
N GLY A 352 -15.18 5.36 14.23
CA GLY A 352 -16.13 5.91 15.18
C GLY A 352 -16.99 7.01 14.56
N ALA A 353 -18.30 7.03 14.85
CA ALA A 353 -19.22 8.03 14.29
C ALA A 353 -18.92 9.49 14.69
N ASN A 354 -18.18 9.72 15.79
CA ASN A 354 -18.04 11.02 16.45
C ASN A 354 -16.58 11.45 16.73
N GLY A 355 -15.59 10.99 15.95
CA GLY A 355 -14.20 11.41 16.16
C GLY A 355 -13.24 11.03 15.03
N PRO A 356 -12.05 11.66 14.96
CA PRO A 356 -11.03 11.27 13.99
C PRO A 356 -10.49 9.89 14.35
N ASN A 357 -10.41 8.98 13.37
CA ASN A 357 -9.77 7.69 13.57
C ASN A 357 -8.30 7.90 13.97
N GLU A 358 -7.84 7.14 14.96
CA GLU A 358 -6.46 7.17 15.43
C GLU A 358 -5.69 5.99 14.84
N SER A 359 -4.47 6.23 14.36
CA SER A 359 -3.53 5.15 14.00
C SER A 359 -2.61 4.82 15.17
N TYR A 360 -2.22 3.57 15.30
CA TYR A 360 -1.38 3.09 16.40
C TYR A 360 0.11 3.00 16.02
N ASP A 361 0.97 3.01 17.04
CA ASP A 361 2.41 2.70 16.96
C ASP A 361 2.80 1.62 17.99
N THR A 362 1.81 0.87 18.49
CA THR A 362 1.99 -0.22 19.46
C THR A 362 2.31 -1.53 18.75
N VAL A 363 3.13 -2.37 19.38
CA VAL A 363 3.31 -3.78 18.98
C VAL A 363 2.71 -4.68 20.06
N TYR A 364 1.89 -5.65 19.65
CA TYR A 364 1.39 -6.73 20.50
C TYR A 364 1.92 -8.07 20.00
N ALA A 365 2.01 -9.06 20.89
CA ALA A 365 2.30 -10.44 20.54
C ALA A 365 1.20 -11.37 21.06
N LEU A 366 0.61 -12.17 20.17
CA LEU A 366 -0.27 -13.29 20.54
C LEU A 366 0.58 -14.54 20.69
N SER A 367 0.64 -15.11 21.90
CA SER A 367 1.31 -16.40 22.13
C SER A 367 0.35 -17.57 21.97
N ILE A 368 0.76 -18.57 21.21
CA ILE A 368 0.02 -19.81 20.88
C ILE A 368 0.90 -21.00 21.31
N PRO A 369 0.36 -22.05 21.97
CA PRO A 369 -1.06 -22.41 22.15
C PRO A 369 -1.82 -21.68 23.29
N ALA A 370 -1.21 -20.74 24.01
CA ALA A 370 -1.87 -20.06 25.13
C ALA A 370 -3.01 -19.08 24.77
N PHE A 371 -3.11 -18.69 23.49
CA PHE A 371 -3.96 -17.60 22.97
C PHE A 371 -4.00 -16.35 23.86
N LYS A 372 -2.82 -15.95 24.34
CA LYS A 372 -2.65 -14.80 25.24
C LYS A 372 -1.93 -13.65 24.54
N TRP A 373 -2.59 -12.50 24.48
CA TRP A 373 -2.02 -11.23 24.04
C TRP A 373 -1.13 -10.63 25.14
N THR A 374 0.01 -10.07 24.72
CA THR A 374 0.91 -9.25 25.54
C THR A 374 1.22 -7.97 24.77
N ARG A 375 1.05 -6.79 25.36
CA ARG A 375 1.50 -5.55 24.71
C ARG A 375 3.02 -5.43 24.90
N VAL A 376 3.77 -5.68 23.84
CA VAL A 376 5.22 -5.76 23.92
C VAL A 376 5.90 -4.39 23.79
N TYR A 377 5.37 -3.48 22.96
CA TYR A 377 5.92 -2.14 22.73
C TYR A 377 4.83 -1.07 22.67
N ASP A 378 5.08 0.07 23.31
CA ASP A 378 4.28 1.31 23.23
C ASP A 378 5.12 2.40 22.55
N GLY A 379 4.63 2.92 21.43
CA GLY A 379 5.38 3.78 20.53
C GLY A 379 5.09 5.29 20.62
N GLN A 380 5.50 6.04 19.61
CA GLN A 380 5.42 7.50 19.55
C GLN A 380 4.38 8.00 18.54
N HIS A 381 3.81 9.18 18.79
CA HIS A 381 2.76 9.75 17.93
C HIS A 381 3.22 9.95 16.47
N LYS A 382 4.50 10.23 16.21
CA LYS A 382 5.04 10.50 14.86
C LYS A 382 5.20 9.25 13.98
N SER A 383 5.28 8.08 14.62
CA SER A 383 5.52 6.79 13.97
C SER A 383 4.22 6.00 13.73
N ARG A 384 3.11 6.48 14.31
CA ARG A 384 1.74 5.94 14.16
C ARG A 384 1.36 5.76 12.71
N ARG A 385 0.91 4.55 12.36
CA ARG A 385 0.60 4.22 10.96
C ARG A 385 -0.44 3.12 10.80
N HIS A 386 -1.07 3.14 9.65
CA HIS A 386 -1.90 2.07 9.12
C HIS A 386 -1.61 1.87 7.63
N GLY A 387 -2.03 0.74 7.07
CA GLY A 387 -1.89 0.42 5.67
C GLY A 387 -0.42 0.20 5.28
N HIS A 388 0.27 -0.67 6.01
CA HIS A 388 1.68 -1.00 5.82
C HIS A 388 1.83 -2.53 5.73
N ARG A 389 2.98 -2.99 5.25
CA ARG A 389 3.29 -4.43 5.14
C ARG A 389 4.51 -4.78 5.95
N CYS A 390 4.61 -6.04 6.38
CA CYS A 390 5.74 -6.53 7.16
C CYS A 390 6.25 -7.87 6.64
N HIS A 391 7.56 -8.10 6.78
CA HIS A 391 8.25 -9.31 6.33
C HIS A 391 9.21 -9.81 7.41
N LYS A 392 9.27 -11.14 7.61
CA LYS A 392 10.28 -11.76 8.49
C LYS A 392 11.58 -11.90 7.69
N VAL A 393 12.51 -10.97 7.88
CA VAL A 393 13.78 -10.88 7.14
C VAL A 393 14.95 -11.56 7.87
N ALA A 394 14.75 -11.89 9.14
CA ALA A 394 15.52 -12.84 9.93
C ALA A 394 14.60 -13.36 11.05
N ASP A 395 14.94 -14.46 11.72
CA ASP A 395 14.08 -14.99 12.79
C ASP A 395 13.94 -14.01 13.97
N ASN A 396 14.90 -13.11 14.19
CA ASN A 396 14.79 -12.00 15.15
C ASN A 396 14.22 -10.69 14.57
N TYR A 397 13.94 -10.55 13.27
CA TYR A 397 13.56 -9.27 12.66
C TYR A 397 12.28 -9.30 11.80
N MET A 398 11.32 -8.46 12.20
CA MET A 398 10.21 -8.00 11.37
C MET A 398 10.59 -6.67 10.69
N MET A 399 10.75 -6.68 9.37
CA MET A 399 10.91 -5.44 8.57
C MET A 399 9.52 -4.85 8.29
N VAL A 400 9.31 -3.61 8.72
CA VAL A 400 8.12 -2.78 8.41
C VAL A 400 8.36 -2.02 7.10
N ILE A 401 7.39 -2.00 6.20
CA ILE A 401 7.41 -1.25 4.94
C ILE A 401 6.14 -0.39 4.82
N GLY A 402 6.34 0.93 4.79
CA GLY A 402 5.35 1.94 4.45
C GLY A 402 4.39 2.32 5.57
N GLY A 403 3.16 2.65 5.15
CA GLY A 403 2.08 3.18 5.96
C GLY A 403 1.76 4.66 5.70
N ALA A 404 0.67 5.10 6.33
CA ALA A 404 0.29 6.50 6.50
C ALA A 404 -0.21 6.75 7.93
N PRO A 405 -0.09 7.98 8.48
CA PRO A 405 -0.93 8.40 9.59
C PRO A 405 -2.41 8.37 9.18
N SER A 406 -3.34 8.42 10.15
CA SER A 406 -4.77 8.34 9.85
C SER A 406 -5.24 9.45 8.91
N SER A 407 -6.27 9.18 8.11
CA SER A 407 -6.70 10.05 7.00
C SER A 407 -6.93 11.51 7.40
N ALA A 408 -7.65 11.75 8.49
CA ALA A 408 -7.89 13.10 9.02
C ALA A 408 -6.60 13.86 9.37
N ILE A 409 -5.60 13.17 9.92
CA ILE A 409 -4.31 13.76 10.31
C ILE A 409 -3.40 13.94 9.07
N SER A 410 -3.45 13.00 8.11
CA SER A 410 -2.76 13.11 6.82
C SER A 410 -3.28 14.28 5.96
N MET A 411 -4.59 14.57 5.99
CA MET A 411 -5.18 15.75 5.34
C MET A 411 -4.62 17.06 5.89
N LEU A 412 -4.28 17.11 7.18
CA LEU A 412 -3.66 18.28 7.85
C LEU A 412 -2.14 18.39 7.62
N GLY A 413 -1.59 17.74 6.59
CA GLY A 413 -0.16 17.84 6.24
C GLY A 413 0.75 16.81 6.89
N ALA A 414 0.26 15.98 7.82
CA ALA A 414 1.10 15.06 8.59
C ALA A 414 1.64 13.88 7.76
N CYS A 415 2.79 13.37 8.20
CA CYS A 415 3.53 12.26 7.61
C CYS A 415 3.82 11.16 8.66
N VAL A 416 4.19 9.98 8.17
CA VAL A 416 5.08 9.10 8.93
C VAL A 416 6.46 9.78 8.96
N GLU A 417 7.17 9.72 10.08
CA GLU A 417 8.55 10.23 10.14
C GLU A 417 9.41 9.58 9.04
N SER A 418 10.09 10.37 8.21
CA SER A 418 10.55 9.91 6.88
C SER A 418 11.52 8.72 6.90
N GLY A 419 12.39 8.64 7.92
CA GLY A 419 13.30 7.49 8.09
C GLY A 419 12.62 6.24 8.63
N ASP A 420 11.41 6.40 9.16
CA ASP A 420 10.60 5.38 9.82
C ASP A 420 9.72 4.62 8.79
N LEU A 421 9.74 5.01 7.51
CA LEU A 421 8.98 4.36 6.43
C LEU A 421 9.50 2.97 6.04
N ILE A 422 10.76 2.65 6.35
CA ILE A 422 11.27 1.27 6.37
C ILE A 422 12.08 1.11 7.66
N LYS A 423 11.56 0.36 8.63
CA LYS A 423 12.19 0.18 9.96
C LYS A 423 12.09 -1.27 10.46
N MET A 424 13.03 -1.69 11.30
CA MET A 424 13.11 -3.06 11.78
C MET A 424 12.57 -3.16 13.20
N PHE A 425 11.66 -4.09 13.49
CA PHE A 425 11.34 -4.47 14.87
C PHE A 425 12.13 -5.72 15.24
N ASN A 426 12.98 -5.60 16.25
CA ASN A 426 13.74 -6.70 16.81
C ASN A 426 12.84 -7.49 17.77
N MET A 427 12.40 -8.66 17.34
CA MET A 427 11.44 -9.51 18.07
C MET A 427 12.06 -10.18 19.31
N ASN A 428 13.40 -10.21 19.43
CA ASN A 428 14.10 -10.70 20.63
C ASN A 428 14.21 -9.60 21.71
N THR A 429 14.49 -8.35 21.33
CA THR A 429 14.66 -7.22 22.28
C THR A 429 13.40 -6.36 22.47
N LEU A 430 12.36 -6.59 21.67
CA LEU A 430 11.09 -5.85 21.66
C LEU A 430 11.24 -4.34 21.35
N SER A 431 12.20 -3.99 20.49
CA SER A 431 12.55 -2.60 20.17
C SER A 431 12.64 -2.36 18.66
N PHE A 432 12.30 -1.14 18.22
CA PHE A 432 12.60 -0.71 16.85
C PHE A 432 14.08 -0.31 16.67
N GLU A 433 14.64 -0.70 15.53
CA GLU A 433 15.93 -0.27 15.01
C GLU A 433 15.70 0.41 13.64
N ALA A 434 16.27 1.60 13.45
CA ALA A 434 16.13 2.35 12.20
C ALA A 434 17.03 1.82 11.07
N ASP A 435 18.07 1.04 11.40
CA ASP A 435 19.09 0.59 10.46
C ASP A 435 19.04 -0.93 10.25
N TYR A 436 19.00 -1.34 8.98
CA TYR A 436 19.03 -2.72 8.54
C TYR A 436 20.47 -3.18 8.24
N ASN A 437 20.88 -4.30 8.85
CA ASN A 437 22.05 -5.07 8.43
C ASN A 437 21.76 -6.56 8.63
N PRO A 438 21.81 -7.41 7.57
CA PRO A 438 21.56 -8.85 7.71
C PRO A 438 22.59 -9.60 8.58
N GLU A 439 23.77 -9.02 8.86
CA GLU A 439 24.75 -9.58 9.82
C GLU A 439 24.23 -9.59 11.27
N LYS A 440 23.18 -8.81 11.58
CA LYS A 440 22.50 -8.83 12.89
C LYS A 440 21.48 -9.98 13.04
N ALA A 441 21.35 -10.86 12.04
CA ALA A 441 20.42 -11.99 12.11
C ALA A 441 20.79 -12.94 13.26
N ASP A 442 19.82 -13.24 14.11
CA ASP A 442 19.93 -14.12 15.28
C ASP A 442 18.70 -15.04 15.33
N SER A 443 18.83 -16.19 15.97
CA SER A 443 17.71 -17.11 16.20
C SER A 443 16.67 -16.46 17.11
N TYR A 444 15.39 -16.66 16.81
CA TYR A 444 14.31 -16.18 17.66
C TYR A 444 14.38 -16.80 19.07
N LYS A 445 14.14 -15.97 20.09
CA LYS A 445 14.08 -16.33 21.51
C LYS A 445 12.88 -15.62 22.10
N ILE A 446 11.97 -16.36 22.75
CA ILE A 446 10.78 -15.77 23.40
C ILE A 446 11.26 -14.74 24.44
N PRO A 447 10.95 -13.43 24.28
CA PRO A 447 11.44 -12.40 25.19
C PRO A 447 10.88 -12.57 26.60
N GLN A 448 11.67 -12.22 27.62
CA GLN A 448 11.29 -12.40 29.02
C GLN A 448 9.93 -11.76 29.35
N LYS A 449 9.64 -10.57 28.80
CA LYS A 449 8.34 -9.89 28.96
C LYS A 449 7.12 -10.73 28.49
N ILE A 450 7.30 -11.61 27.51
CA ILE A 450 6.26 -12.56 27.08
C ILE A 450 6.23 -13.78 28.01
N VAL A 451 7.40 -14.31 28.42
CA VAL A 451 7.50 -15.42 29.38
C VAL A 451 6.87 -15.05 30.73
N ASP A 452 7.08 -13.83 31.22
CA ASP A 452 6.48 -13.31 32.46
C ASP A 452 4.96 -13.18 32.34
N ALA A 453 4.45 -12.79 31.16
CA ALA A 453 3.04 -12.59 30.91
C ALA A 453 2.27 -13.91 30.67
N VAL A 454 2.90 -14.92 30.06
CA VAL A 454 2.25 -16.15 29.57
C VAL A 454 2.64 -17.39 30.38
N GLY A 455 3.83 -17.40 30.99
CA GLY A 455 4.46 -18.57 31.58
C GLY A 455 5.24 -19.38 30.54
N ILE A 456 5.50 -20.66 30.84
CA ILE A 456 6.09 -21.60 29.89
C ILE A 456 5.02 -21.93 28.84
N VAL A 457 5.25 -21.51 27.58
CA VAL A 457 4.19 -21.22 26.60
C VAL A 457 3.39 -22.44 26.09
N GLN A 458 3.83 -23.68 26.36
CA GLN A 458 3.18 -24.93 25.89
C GLN A 458 1.81 -25.23 26.53
N LYS A 459 1.26 -24.35 27.38
CA LYS A 459 -0.07 -24.55 27.98
C LYS A 459 -1.17 -24.12 27.00
N PRO A 460 -2.15 -24.99 26.65
CA PRO A 460 -3.29 -24.59 25.84
C PRO A 460 -4.19 -23.57 26.55
N ALA A 461 -4.84 -22.72 25.75
CA ALA A 461 -5.82 -21.75 26.21
C ALA A 461 -7.02 -22.41 26.94
N PRO A 462 -7.64 -21.73 27.92
CA PRO A 462 -8.89 -22.19 28.52
C PRO A 462 -9.99 -22.37 27.47
N GLY A 463 -10.75 -23.46 27.57
CA GLY A 463 -11.90 -23.73 26.70
C GLY A 463 -11.56 -24.13 25.26
N MET A 464 -10.31 -24.47 24.96
CA MET A 464 -9.88 -24.88 23.61
C MET A 464 -10.56 -26.17 23.13
N ASP A 465 -10.94 -26.19 21.85
CA ASP A 465 -11.42 -27.38 21.13
C ASP A 465 -10.32 -28.45 21.08
N THR A 466 -10.67 -29.72 21.33
CA THR A 466 -9.70 -30.83 21.40
C THR A 466 -8.97 -31.07 20.08
N ASP A 467 -9.60 -30.80 18.95
CA ASP A 467 -8.97 -30.95 17.64
C ASP A 467 -8.05 -29.74 17.34
N LEU A 468 -8.32 -28.57 17.93
CA LEU A 468 -7.42 -27.41 17.83
C LEU A 468 -6.17 -27.60 18.70
N ASP A 469 -6.30 -28.14 19.92
CA ASP A 469 -5.15 -28.51 20.76
C ASP A 469 -4.31 -29.59 20.06
N THR A 470 -4.98 -30.62 19.53
CA THR A 470 -4.33 -31.68 18.73
C THR A 470 -3.62 -31.12 17.49
N LEU A 471 -4.26 -30.22 16.74
CA LEU A 471 -3.67 -29.54 15.58
C LEU A 471 -2.36 -28.82 15.97
N LEU A 472 -2.41 -28.01 17.03
CA LEU A 472 -1.28 -27.19 17.48
C LEU A 472 -0.11 -28.03 18.03
N GLN A 473 -0.39 -29.23 18.55
CA GLN A 473 0.62 -30.19 19.02
C GLN A 473 1.29 -31.01 17.90
N ILE A 474 0.71 -31.07 16.69
CA ILE A 474 1.29 -31.79 15.56
C ILE A 474 2.45 -30.98 14.97
N GLN A 475 3.68 -31.44 15.22
CA GLN A 475 4.87 -30.85 14.59
C GLN A 475 4.79 -30.98 13.06
N TYR A 476 4.85 -29.82 12.36
CA TYR A 476 4.88 -29.76 10.91
C TYR A 476 6.12 -30.47 10.34
N ARG A 477 5.92 -31.25 9.28
CA ARG A 477 6.96 -32.10 8.67
C ARG A 477 7.52 -31.56 7.36
N GLY A 478 6.96 -30.48 6.83
CA GLY A 478 7.48 -29.81 5.64
C GLY A 478 8.70 -28.94 5.96
N THR A 479 9.57 -28.75 4.98
CA THR A 479 10.77 -27.91 5.13
C THR A 479 10.39 -26.43 5.01
N VAL A 480 10.39 -25.70 6.13
CA VAL A 480 10.32 -24.24 6.12
C VAL A 480 11.68 -23.69 5.71
N LYS A 481 11.80 -23.28 4.45
CA LYS A 481 13.06 -22.83 3.84
C LYS A 481 13.33 -21.36 4.13
N ASN A 482 14.12 -21.10 5.16
CA ASN A 482 14.64 -19.77 5.45
C ASN A 482 15.81 -19.45 4.50
N TYR A 483 15.87 -18.20 4.00
CA TYR A 483 16.93 -17.74 3.10
C TYR A 483 17.97 -16.81 3.75
N TRP A 484 17.73 -16.41 5.01
CA TRP A 484 18.67 -15.72 5.88
C TRP A 484 19.52 -16.73 6.70
N PRO A 485 20.68 -16.34 7.26
CA PRO A 485 21.33 -15.03 7.18
C PRO A 485 21.83 -14.71 5.76
N TYR A 486 21.57 -13.49 5.29
CA TYR A 486 22.01 -13.04 3.98
C TYR A 486 23.47 -12.57 4.03
N THR A 487 24.31 -13.06 3.13
CA THR A 487 25.68 -12.54 2.95
C THR A 487 25.61 -11.10 2.44
N VAL A 488 26.22 -10.16 3.16
CA VAL A 488 26.22 -8.74 2.77
C VAL A 488 26.84 -8.51 1.40
N SER A 489 26.15 -7.72 0.58
CA SER A 489 26.68 -7.13 -0.64
C SER A 489 26.82 -5.62 -0.43
N TYR A 490 28.05 -5.17 -0.20
CA TYR A 490 28.40 -3.77 -0.36
C TYR A 490 28.35 -3.45 -1.86
N GLY A 491 27.26 -2.83 -2.30
CA GLY A 491 26.91 -2.70 -3.72
C GLY A 491 28.05 -2.10 -4.55
N SER A 492 28.47 -2.81 -5.59
CA SER A 492 29.48 -2.33 -6.51
C SER A 492 28.89 -1.27 -7.46
N ASP A 493 29.51 -0.09 -7.52
CA ASP A 493 29.19 0.97 -8.48
C ASP A 493 29.58 0.54 -9.91
N THR A 494 28.79 -0.35 -10.51
CA THR A 494 29.04 -0.92 -11.84
C THR A 494 28.65 0.02 -12.98
N SER A 495 29.15 1.25 -12.95
CA SER A 495 29.30 2.10 -14.15
C SER A 495 30.53 1.66 -14.96
N ALA A 496 30.54 0.39 -15.38
CA ALA A 496 31.62 -0.25 -16.12
C ALA A 496 31.05 -0.98 -17.35
N THR A 497 31.03 -0.31 -18.50
CA THR A 497 30.55 -0.87 -19.77
C THR A 497 31.41 -2.06 -20.19
N PRO A 498 30.84 -3.25 -20.51
CA PRO A 498 31.64 -4.39 -20.94
C PRO A 498 32.33 -4.14 -22.28
N LYS A 499 33.67 -4.06 -22.27
CA LYS A 499 34.50 -4.32 -23.44
C LYS A 499 35.19 -5.66 -23.25
N GLY A 500 34.84 -6.63 -24.08
CA GLY A 500 35.48 -7.95 -24.06
C GLY A 500 36.95 -7.90 -24.47
N GLY A 501 37.74 -8.80 -23.90
CA GLY A 501 39.14 -9.05 -24.23
C GLY A 501 39.54 -10.43 -23.68
N ASN A 502 40.24 -11.22 -24.49
CA ASN A 502 40.58 -12.61 -24.16
C ASN A 502 41.73 -12.71 -23.15
N ASP A 503 41.82 -13.87 -22.50
CA ASP A 503 42.99 -14.30 -21.72
C ASP A 503 44.30 -14.23 -22.51
N SER A 504 45.37 -13.76 -21.86
CA SER A 504 46.61 -14.52 -21.63
C SER A 504 47.74 -13.64 -21.08
N GLY A 505 48.65 -14.20 -20.27
CA GLY A 505 49.98 -13.62 -20.05
C GLY A 505 50.35 -13.23 -18.61
N SER A 506 51.00 -14.17 -17.92
CA SER A 506 51.82 -14.00 -16.72
C SER A 506 52.73 -12.75 -16.69
N GLY A 507 52.89 -12.12 -15.52
CA GLY A 507 54.04 -11.23 -15.23
C GLY A 507 53.74 -10.15 -14.17
N GLY A 508 54.49 -10.14 -13.06
CA GLY A 508 54.39 -9.13 -12.02
C GLY A 508 55.47 -8.04 -12.09
N GLY A 509 55.22 -6.88 -11.47
CA GLY A 509 56.21 -5.81 -11.32
C GLY A 509 55.56 -4.44 -11.09
N SER A 510 55.81 -3.82 -9.94
CA SER A 510 55.20 -2.54 -9.56
C SER A 510 56.03 -1.33 -10.02
N GLN A 511 55.46 -0.47 -10.87
CA GLN A 511 55.84 0.95 -10.95
C GLN A 511 54.71 1.82 -11.52
N SER A 512 54.37 2.88 -10.81
CA SER A 512 53.29 3.81 -11.18
C SER A 512 53.72 4.76 -12.29
N SER A 513 53.17 4.58 -13.50
CA SER A 513 53.31 5.54 -14.61
C SER A 513 51.95 6.18 -14.92
N LEU A 514 51.93 7.50 -15.10
CA LEU A 514 50.70 8.23 -15.40
C LEU A 514 50.20 7.90 -16.82
N PRO A 515 48.88 7.69 -17.03
CA PRO A 515 48.36 7.28 -18.34
C PRO A 515 48.62 8.30 -19.45
N LYS A 516 48.98 7.79 -20.63
CA LYS A 516 49.40 8.60 -21.80
C LYS A 516 48.34 9.54 -22.38
N TYR A 517 47.09 9.47 -21.92
CA TYR A 517 46.00 10.39 -22.30
C TYR A 517 45.95 11.69 -21.46
N VAL A 518 46.69 11.79 -20.35
CA VAL A 518 46.67 12.97 -19.48
C VAL A 518 47.26 14.23 -20.15
N PRO A 519 48.41 14.19 -20.85
CA PRO A 519 48.99 15.39 -21.45
C PRO A 519 48.11 16.08 -22.54
N PRO A 520 47.46 15.34 -23.47
CA PRO A 520 46.54 15.96 -24.44
C PRO A 520 45.34 16.67 -23.81
N LEU A 521 44.74 16.09 -22.76
CA LEU A 521 43.55 16.65 -22.10
C LEU A 521 43.84 17.99 -21.42
N LEU A 522 45.00 18.14 -20.78
CA LEU A 522 45.43 19.39 -20.15
C LEU A 522 45.55 20.54 -21.17
N GLY A 523 46.03 20.27 -22.39
CA GLY A 523 46.14 21.27 -23.45
C GLY A 523 44.79 21.85 -23.88
N VAL A 524 43.76 21.01 -24.01
CA VAL A 524 42.40 21.43 -24.40
C VAL A 524 41.75 22.30 -23.32
N ILE A 525 41.85 21.90 -22.05
CA ILE A 525 41.25 22.61 -20.92
C ILE A 525 41.88 24.01 -20.74
N LEU A 526 43.20 24.11 -20.84
CA LEU A 526 43.92 25.39 -20.76
C LEU A 526 43.62 26.31 -21.96
N GLY A 527 43.48 25.75 -23.17
CA GLY A 527 43.09 26.51 -24.35
C GLY A 527 41.69 27.15 -24.23
N ILE A 528 40.71 26.39 -23.73
CA ILE A 528 39.34 26.87 -23.51
C ILE A 528 39.32 27.98 -22.45
N LEU A 529 40.05 27.83 -21.35
CA LEU A 529 40.20 28.85 -20.30
C LEU A 529 40.80 30.16 -20.86
N GLY A 530 41.83 30.07 -21.70
CA GLY A 530 42.42 31.25 -22.36
C GLY A 530 41.41 32.01 -23.22
N ILE A 531 40.63 31.30 -24.05
CA ILE A 531 39.61 31.89 -24.93
C ILE A 531 38.49 32.55 -24.10
N ALA A 532 38.04 31.92 -23.01
CA ALA A 532 37.03 32.47 -22.11
C ALA A 532 37.47 33.80 -21.47
N ILE A 533 38.73 33.90 -21.03
CA ILE A 533 39.30 35.14 -20.45
C ILE A 533 39.37 36.26 -21.49
N ILE A 534 39.71 35.95 -22.74
CA ILE A 534 39.73 36.91 -23.85
C ILE A 534 38.30 37.42 -24.16
N LEU A 535 37.31 36.52 -24.22
CA LEU A 535 35.90 36.92 -24.41
C LEU A 535 35.39 37.83 -23.27
N CYS A 536 35.64 37.48 -22.01
CA CYS A 536 35.22 38.27 -20.86
C CYS A 536 35.86 39.68 -20.85
N SER A 537 37.16 39.78 -21.18
CA SER A 537 37.86 41.08 -21.22
C SER A 537 37.41 41.96 -22.40
N VAL A 538 37.13 41.39 -23.57
CA VAL A 538 36.52 42.12 -24.71
C VAL A 538 35.12 42.63 -24.35
N LEU A 539 34.26 41.80 -23.74
CA LEU A 539 32.92 42.20 -23.30
C LEU A 539 32.96 43.32 -22.24
N PHE A 540 33.92 43.28 -21.32
CA PHE A 540 34.13 44.34 -20.33
C PHE A 540 34.62 45.65 -20.97
N TRP A 541 35.50 45.58 -21.98
CA TRP A 541 35.96 46.75 -22.74
C TRP A 541 34.83 47.39 -23.56
N LEU A 542 33.94 46.59 -24.15
CA LEU A 542 32.76 47.08 -24.88
C LEU A 542 31.72 47.72 -23.94
N ARG A 543 31.46 47.14 -22.76
CA ARG A 543 30.59 47.75 -21.73
C ARG A 543 31.16 49.07 -21.19
N SER A 544 32.46 49.12 -20.88
CA SER A 544 33.10 50.33 -20.35
C SER A 544 33.20 51.46 -21.38
N ARG A 545 33.25 51.16 -22.70
CA ARG A 545 33.05 52.15 -23.75
C ARG A 545 31.63 52.76 -23.73
N LYS A 546 30.59 51.94 -23.60
CA LYS A 546 29.19 52.41 -23.64
C LYS A 546 28.83 53.36 -22.50
N HIS A 547 29.17 53.01 -21.25
CA HIS A 547 28.91 53.86 -20.08
C HIS A 547 29.70 55.19 -20.06
N LYS A 548 30.69 55.37 -20.94
CA LYS A 548 31.42 56.64 -21.06
C LYS A 548 30.71 57.68 -21.94
N GLN A 549 29.64 57.30 -22.66
CA GLN A 549 28.81 58.23 -23.44
C GLN A 549 27.58 58.74 -22.65
N GLU A 550 26.96 57.89 -21.82
CA GLU A 550 25.74 58.24 -21.06
C GLU A 550 25.98 59.32 -19.98
N ARG A 551 27.23 59.46 -19.48
CA ARG A 551 27.62 60.49 -18.49
C ARG A 551 27.78 61.91 -19.06
N ARG A 552 27.15 62.24 -20.18
CA ARG A 552 27.13 63.61 -20.77
C ARG A 552 25.74 64.21 -21.00
N LEU A 553 24.67 63.52 -20.58
CA LEU A 553 23.28 64.01 -20.74
C LEU A 553 22.48 64.08 -19.42
N ALA A 554 23.14 63.85 -18.27
CA ALA A 554 22.53 63.92 -16.94
C ALA A 554 22.99 65.17 -16.16
N SER A 555 22.97 66.32 -16.82
CA SER A 555 23.32 67.63 -16.21
C SER A 555 22.51 68.77 -16.80
N ASP A 556 21.20 68.59 -16.93
CA ASP A 556 20.29 69.73 -16.88
C ASP A 556 18.87 69.32 -16.44
N SER A 557 18.19 70.25 -15.75
CA SER A 557 16.75 70.41 -15.56
C SER A 557 15.86 69.21 -15.16
N GLY A 558 15.06 69.40 -14.10
CA GLY A 558 14.01 68.47 -13.68
C GLY A 558 12.61 68.83 -14.19
N ALA A 559 11.59 68.46 -13.39
CA ALA A 559 10.14 68.61 -13.58
C ALA A 559 9.39 67.51 -14.38
N SER A 560 8.23 67.13 -13.83
CA SER A 560 7.07 66.47 -14.46
C SER A 560 7.25 65.20 -15.31
N ALA A 561 6.89 64.04 -14.73
CA ALA A 561 6.14 63.00 -15.46
C ALA A 561 5.45 62.00 -14.51
N VAL A 562 4.34 62.45 -13.92
CA VAL A 562 3.12 61.62 -13.86
C VAL A 562 2.73 61.20 -15.31
N VAL A 563 1.95 60.12 -15.47
CA VAL A 563 1.51 59.55 -16.76
C VAL A 563 2.58 58.73 -17.52
N LYS A 564 2.70 57.43 -17.20
CA LYS A 564 3.03 56.37 -18.20
C LYS A 564 2.71 54.91 -17.80
N ARG A 565 1.56 54.68 -17.16
CA ARG A 565 0.92 53.33 -17.06
C ARG A 565 -0.60 53.42 -17.26
N ARG A 566 -1.04 53.74 -18.49
CA ARG A 566 -2.47 53.77 -18.88
C ARG A 566 -2.67 53.45 -20.37
N THR A 567 -2.05 52.37 -20.84
CA THR A 567 -1.98 52.01 -22.28
C THR A 567 -2.11 50.50 -22.57
N TRP A 568 -2.58 49.69 -21.60
CA TRP A 568 -2.76 48.23 -21.78
C TRP A 568 -4.21 47.74 -21.58
N SER A 569 -5.16 48.64 -21.28
CA SER A 569 -6.58 48.32 -21.00
C SER A 569 -7.47 48.23 -22.26
N TRP A 570 -6.91 47.87 -23.40
CA TRP A 570 -7.63 47.73 -24.69
C TRP A 570 -7.77 46.26 -25.12
N LEU A 571 -6.93 45.35 -24.63
CA LEU A 571 -6.93 43.95 -25.07
C LEU A 571 -7.94 43.03 -24.33
N MET A 572 -8.58 43.49 -23.26
CA MET A 572 -9.57 42.72 -22.50
C MET A 572 -10.89 43.50 -22.41
N ASN A 573 -11.86 43.09 -23.23
CA ASN A 573 -13.17 43.73 -23.36
C ASN A 573 -14.11 43.30 -22.22
N VAL A 574 -14.22 44.11 -21.17
CA VAL A 574 -15.23 43.95 -20.11
C VAL A 574 -15.81 45.34 -19.77
N ASN A 575 -17.09 45.55 -20.08
CA ASN A 575 -17.82 46.77 -19.72
C ASN A 575 -18.69 46.52 -18.48
N ALA A 576 -18.53 47.33 -17.44
CA ALA A 576 -19.60 47.78 -16.54
C ALA A 576 -19.08 48.88 -15.60
N ASP A 577 -19.91 49.91 -15.38
CA ASP A 577 -19.79 50.92 -14.33
C ASP A 577 -20.28 50.32 -12.96
N GLU A 578 -20.25 50.95 -11.78
CA GLU A 578 -20.26 52.38 -11.40
C GLU A 578 -19.50 52.69 -10.09
N LYS A 579 -19.13 53.98 -9.92
CA LYS A 579 -19.14 54.84 -8.70
C LYS A 579 -18.62 54.32 -7.34
N GLY A 580 -17.76 55.13 -6.72
CA GLY A 580 -17.49 55.10 -5.27
C GLY A 580 -16.28 55.97 -4.87
N ASP A 581 -16.51 57.24 -4.52
CA ASP A 581 -15.46 58.15 -4.02
C ASP A 581 -14.98 57.79 -2.61
N PHE A 582 -13.75 58.20 -2.23
CA PHE A 582 -13.49 58.86 -0.93
C PHE A 582 -12.11 59.55 -0.88
N TYR A 583 -11.91 60.40 0.14
CA TYR A 583 -10.83 61.38 0.28
C TYR A 583 -9.56 60.84 0.99
N ALA A 584 -8.44 61.56 0.82
CA ALA A 584 -7.19 61.46 1.62
C ALA A 584 -7.28 62.36 2.88
N PRO A 585 -6.32 62.41 3.87
CA PRO A 585 -4.85 62.43 3.66
C PRO A 585 -3.89 61.86 4.76
N SER A 586 -2.59 61.96 4.44
CA SER A 586 -1.40 62.26 5.28
C SER A 586 -0.86 61.32 6.39
N GLU A 587 0.37 60.83 6.13
CA GLU A 587 1.59 60.88 6.97
C GLU A 587 1.63 60.40 8.44
N ALA A 588 2.48 59.40 8.71
CA ALA A 588 3.77 59.57 9.43
C ALA A 588 4.65 58.29 9.31
N ALA A 589 5.90 58.32 9.77
CA ALA A 589 6.86 57.21 9.65
C ALA A 589 7.48 56.81 11.00
N VAL A 590 8.10 55.61 11.09
CA VAL A 590 9.54 55.41 11.41
C VAL A 590 9.95 53.92 11.54
N LYS A 591 11.16 53.66 11.01
CA LYS A 591 12.09 52.52 11.07
C LYS A 591 11.96 51.44 12.17
N ASN A 592 12.23 50.19 11.78
CA ASN A 592 12.73 49.10 12.64
C ASN A 592 14.21 49.32 13.06
N PRO A 593 14.68 48.57 14.07
CA PRO A 593 15.92 47.80 13.87
C PRO A 593 15.83 46.32 14.34
N VAL A 594 16.84 45.54 13.96
CA VAL A 594 17.08 44.11 14.28
C VAL A 594 18.20 44.00 15.32
N VAL A 595 18.25 42.94 16.14
CA VAL A 595 19.51 42.33 16.67
C VAL A 595 19.24 40.92 17.25
N ASP A 596 20.32 40.22 17.58
CA ASP A 596 20.51 38.77 17.51
C ASP A 596 20.27 37.91 18.80
N SER A 597 20.45 36.61 18.62
CA SER A 597 20.35 35.51 19.60
C SER A 597 21.39 35.52 20.75
N SER A 598 21.02 35.04 21.97
CA SER A 598 21.56 33.75 22.51
C SER A 598 21.35 33.48 24.03
N THR A 599 21.27 32.18 24.36
CA THR A 599 21.61 31.53 25.66
C THR A 599 20.55 31.50 26.80
N VAL A 600 20.72 30.48 27.67
CA VAL A 600 19.84 29.82 28.68
C VAL A 600 20.51 29.93 30.09
N PRO A 601 19.92 29.68 31.31
CA PRO A 601 18.64 29.07 31.73
C PRO A 601 17.78 29.85 32.79
N GLY A 602 16.62 29.29 33.19
CA GLY A 602 15.97 29.61 34.49
C GLY A 602 14.54 29.09 34.72
N THR A 603 14.35 28.16 35.67
CA THR A 603 13.07 27.76 36.33
C THR A 603 13.02 28.35 37.76
N PRO A 604 11.93 28.29 38.58
CA PRO A 604 10.68 27.50 38.46
C PRO A 604 9.32 28.22 38.78
N ALA A 605 8.22 27.45 38.60
CA ALA A 605 6.95 27.37 39.39
C ALA A 605 6.15 28.62 39.87
N HIS A 606 4.83 28.56 39.66
CA HIS A 606 3.81 28.58 40.74
C HIS A 606 2.45 28.02 40.26
N GLU A 607 1.46 27.91 41.16
CA GLU A 607 0.29 26.99 41.07
C GLU A 607 -1.09 27.69 41.07
N MET A 608 -2.11 26.96 40.54
CA MET A 608 -3.54 26.98 40.94
C MET A 608 -4.38 28.26 40.69
N PRO A 609 -5.74 28.23 40.83
CA PRO A 609 -6.64 27.11 41.12
C PRO A 609 -7.81 26.88 40.10
N ASN A 610 -8.51 25.75 40.22
CA ASN A 610 -9.87 25.55 39.70
C ASN A 610 -10.95 26.14 40.64
N PRO A 611 -12.14 26.52 40.13
CA PRO A 611 -13.39 26.56 40.89
C PRO A 611 -14.18 25.22 40.80
N VAL A 612 -15.22 25.08 41.63
CA VAL A 612 -15.89 23.80 41.97
C VAL A 612 -17.35 23.73 41.46
N GLU A 613 -17.89 22.52 41.38
CA GLU A 613 -19.25 22.15 40.96
C GLU A 613 -20.39 22.70 41.85
N ALA A 614 -21.58 22.89 41.24
CA ALA A 614 -22.89 22.65 41.88
C ALA A 614 -23.96 22.42 40.79
N PRO A 615 -24.98 21.57 41.01
CA PRO A 615 -25.93 21.13 39.97
C PRO A 615 -27.21 21.98 39.87
N GLY A 616 -27.94 21.81 38.76
CA GLY A 616 -29.31 22.33 38.60
C GLY A 616 -30.09 21.57 37.52
N ASP A 617 -31.33 21.18 37.83
CA ASP A 617 -32.21 20.43 36.94
C ASP A 617 -32.70 21.25 35.73
N ALA A 618 -32.79 20.60 34.56
CA ALA A 618 -33.29 21.20 33.32
C ALA A 618 -34.41 20.34 32.70
N ILE A 619 -35.61 20.53 33.27
CA ILE A 619 -36.96 20.21 32.79
C ILE A 619 -37.06 19.82 31.30
N ILE A 620 -37.67 18.67 31.03
CA ILE A 620 -38.12 18.27 29.69
C ILE A 620 -39.26 19.21 29.24
N HIS A 621 -39.08 19.88 28.10
CA HIS A 621 -40.16 20.57 27.40
C HIS A 621 -40.62 19.76 26.18
N GLU A 622 -41.75 19.06 26.33
CA GLU A 622 -42.54 18.66 25.17
C GLU A 622 -43.29 19.87 24.62
N LEU A 623 -43.45 19.92 23.30
CA LEU A 623 -44.34 20.85 22.59
C LEU A 623 -45.18 20.04 21.58
N PRO A 624 -46.46 20.43 21.36
CA PRO A 624 -47.49 19.48 20.93
C PRO A 624 -47.51 19.18 19.43
N ASP A 625 -48.03 18.00 19.09
CA ASP A 625 -48.51 17.67 17.74
C ASP A 625 -49.61 18.63 17.30
N THR A 626 -49.36 19.43 16.25
CA THR A 626 -50.41 19.99 15.37
C THR A 626 -49.82 20.59 14.09
N ALA A 627 -49.51 19.75 13.11
CA ALA A 627 -49.24 20.18 11.74
C ALA A 627 -49.85 19.18 10.74
N VAL A 628 -50.77 19.64 9.89
CA VAL A 628 -51.45 18.81 8.89
C VAL A 628 -50.53 18.58 7.69
N VAL A 629 -50.51 17.35 7.17
CA VAL A 629 -49.75 16.98 5.97
C VAL A 629 -50.31 17.73 4.75
N GLY A 630 -49.49 18.61 4.17
CA GLY A 630 -49.73 19.19 2.86
C GLY A 630 -49.07 18.34 1.77
N GLU A 631 -49.85 17.59 1.00
CA GLU A 631 -49.33 16.88 -0.17
C GLU A 631 -48.94 17.87 -1.29
N LEU A 632 -47.84 17.57 -1.98
CA LEU A 632 -47.44 18.26 -3.21
C LEU A 632 -47.35 17.25 -4.38
N PRO A 633 -47.69 17.67 -5.60
CA PRO A 633 -48.25 16.77 -6.61
C PRO A 633 -47.23 15.82 -7.26
N VAL A 634 -47.74 14.65 -7.66
CA VAL A 634 -47.03 13.64 -8.46
C VAL A 634 -46.51 14.27 -9.75
N ARG A 635 -45.19 14.21 -9.97
CA ARG A 635 -44.57 14.67 -11.21
C ARG A 635 -44.81 13.65 -12.32
N GLU A 636 -45.66 14.03 -13.27
CA GLU A 636 -46.13 13.21 -14.39
C GLU A 636 -44.96 12.64 -15.23
N ARG A 637 -45.06 11.36 -15.61
CA ARG A 637 -44.08 10.72 -16.51
C ARG A 637 -44.34 11.17 -17.94
N ARG A 638 -43.42 11.92 -18.54
CA ARG A 638 -43.40 12.11 -20.01
C ARG A 638 -42.96 10.81 -20.70
N THR A 639 -43.94 10.02 -21.13
CA THR A 639 -43.73 9.01 -22.16
C THR A 639 -43.39 9.71 -23.46
N VAL A 640 -42.23 9.41 -24.05
CA VAL A 640 -41.89 9.84 -25.42
C VAL A 640 -42.20 8.69 -26.35
N THR A 641 -43.34 8.78 -27.04
CA THR A 641 -43.68 7.87 -28.13
C THR A 641 -42.84 8.24 -29.35
N ILE A 642 -42.03 7.30 -29.85
CA ILE A 642 -41.45 7.38 -31.19
C ILE A 642 -42.39 6.57 -32.09
N ASN A 643 -43.00 7.23 -33.07
CA ASN A 643 -43.83 6.55 -34.07
C ASN A 643 -42.94 5.92 -35.14
N ASP A 644 -43.29 4.70 -35.56
CA ASP A 644 -42.80 4.13 -36.82
C ASP A 644 -43.27 4.99 -38.01
N ASN A 645 -42.38 5.19 -38.99
CA ASN A 645 -42.70 5.67 -40.34
C ASN A 645 -41.47 5.57 -41.26
N ILE A 646 -41.22 4.39 -41.82
CA ILE A 646 -40.41 4.23 -43.04
C ILE A 646 -41.16 3.24 -43.96
N GLU A 647 -41.63 3.72 -45.10
CA GLU A 647 -42.18 2.89 -46.17
C GLU A 647 -41.07 2.32 -47.08
N GLU A 648 -41.42 1.29 -47.84
CA GLU A 648 -40.55 0.44 -48.64
C GLU A 648 -40.37 0.93 -50.09
N ILE A 649 -39.13 1.02 -50.57
CA ILE A 649 -38.79 0.95 -52.01
C ILE A 649 -37.51 0.09 -52.17
N ALA A 650 -37.48 -0.78 -53.18
CA ALA A 650 -36.42 -1.76 -53.42
C ALA A 650 -35.93 -1.78 -54.89
N ARG A 651 -34.82 -2.52 -55.14
CA ARG A 651 -34.13 -2.77 -56.45
C ARG A 651 -33.27 -1.60 -56.94
N ASP A 652 -32.14 -1.77 -57.66
CA ASP A 652 -31.37 -2.95 -58.17
C ASP A 652 -29.85 -2.66 -57.98
N GLY A 653 -28.88 -3.59 -58.11
CA GLY A 653 -28.91 -5.04 -58.36
C GLY A 653 -27.54 -5.56 -58.88
N THR A 654 -27.25 -6.88 -58.78
CA THR A 654 -26.07 -7.62 -59.39
C THR A 654 -24.65 -7.22 -58.91
N MET A 655 -23.55 -8.00 -58.93
CA MET A 655 -23.19 -9.43 -59.14
C MET A 655 -21.70 -9.63 -58.68
N SER A 656 -21.03 -10.79 -58.78
CA SER A 656 -21.20 -12.12 -58.12
C SER A 656 -19.98 -13.04 -58.45
N ILE A 657 -19.71 -14.11 -57.66
CA ILE A 657 -18.71 -15.19 -57.91
C ILE A 657 -17.21 -14.72 -57.75
N ARG A 658 -16.18 -15.45 -57.23
CA ARG A 658 -15.89 -16.85 -56.78
C ARG A 658 -14.80 -16.87 -55.67
N PRO A 659 -14.71 -17.91 -54.82
CA PRO A 659 -13.46 -18.33 -54.17
C PRO A 659 -12.65 -19.34 -55.04
N GLN A 660 -11.37 -19.59 -54.71
CA GLN A 660 -10.55 -20.63 -55.35
C GLN A 660 -9.72 -21.45 -54.35
N SER A 661 -9.48 -22.72 -54.69
CA SER A 661 -8.47 -23.61 -54.11
C SER A 661 -8.13 -24.73 -55.11
N PRO A 662 -6.90 -25.26 -55.08
CA PRO A 662 -6.60 -26.67 -55.35
C PRO A 662 -5.97 -27.33 -54.10
N ALA A 663 -6.43 -28.48 -53.60
CA ALA A 663 -6.28 -29.85 -54.15
C ALA A 663 -4.82 -30.34 -54.12
N ILE A 664 -4.48 -31.54 -53.62
CA ILE A 664 -4.81 -32.89 -54.18
C ILE A 664 -4.66 -34.02 -53.10
N SER A 665 -5.41 -35.13 -53.28
CA SER A 665 -5.28 -36.55 -52.78
C SER A 665 -4.53 -36.86 -51.46
N ALA A 666 -5.06 -37.56 -50.43
CA ALA A 666 -5.99 -38.70 -50.27
C ALA A 666 -5.35 -40.12 -50.29
N ALA A 667 -5.61 -40.90 -49.22
CA ALA A 667 -5.41 -42.35 -49.02
C ALA A 667 -6.29 -42.86 -47.84
N SER A 668 -6.40 -44.16 -47.59
CA SER A 668 -7.37 -44.76 -46.62
C SER A 668 -6.86 -46.05 -45.90
N PRO A 669 -7.57 -46.59 -44.88
CA PRO A 669 -6.94 -47.33 -43.76
C PRO A 669 -7.06 -48.87 -43.76
N LEU A 670 -6.32 -49.50 -42.83
CA LEU A 670 -6.47 -50.87 -42.29
C LEU A 670 -6.28 -50.77 -40.74
N LEU A 671 -7.00 -51.39 -39.79
CA LEU A 671 -7.77 -52.65 -39.59
C LEU A 671 -6.97 -53.79 -38.89
N ILE A 672 -7.68 -54.65 -38.12
CA ILE A 672 -7.23 -55.92 -37.46
C ILE A 672 -6.39 -55.73 -36.15
N THR A 673 -6.67 -56.34 -34.97
CA THR A 673 -7.78 -57.21 -34.49
C THR A 673 -8.03 -57.17 -32.95
N ARG A 674 -9.18 -57.75 -32.58
CA ARG A 674 -9.70 -58.31 -31.28
C ARG A 674 -8.75 -59.41 -30.69
N GLN A 675 -8.74 -59.83 -29.41
CA GLN A 675 -9.78 -60.50 -28.58
C GLN A 675 -9.47 -60.52 -27.06
N ASP A 676 -10.54 -60.64 -26.25
CA ASP A 676 -10.80 -61.43 -25.00
C ASP A 676 -9.62 -61.74 -24.02
N SER A 677 -9.71 -61.73 -22.68
CA SER A 677 -10.72 -62.29 -21.72
C SER A 677 -10.33 -61.86 -20.25
N VAL A 678 -10.98 -62.11 -19.10
CA VAL A 678 -12.34 -62.51 -18.63
C VAL A 678 -12.43 -62.36 -17.07
N LEU A 679 -13.58 -61.92 -16.50
CA LEU A 679 -13.99 -61.95 -15.06
C LEU A 679 -13.10 -61.19 -14.02
N SER A 680 -13.54 -60.83 -12.79
CA SER A 680 -14.83 -61.02 -12.08
C SER A 680 -15.26 -59.77 -11.27
N ALA A 681 -16.52 -59.72 -10.85
CA ALA A 681 -17.05 -58.80 -9.81
C ALA A 681 -17.66 -59.62 -8.64
N VAL A 682 -18.54 -59.00 -7.82
CA VAL A 682 -19.30 -59.55 -6.66
C VAL A 682 -18.47 -59.66 -5.36
N SER A 683 -18.93 -59.28 -4.15
CA SER A 683 -19.97 -58.33 -3.66
C SER A 683 -19.76 -58.08 -2.14
N PRO A 684 -20.33 -57.01 -1.54
CA PRO A 684 -20.34 -56.79 -0.08
C PRO A 684 -21.53 -57.46 0.63
N VAL A 685 -21.41 -57.77 1.94
CA VAL A 685 -22.57 -57.92 2.85
C VAL A 685 -22.22 -57.77 4.35
N THR A 686 -23.24 -57.43 5.12
CA THR A 686 -23.42 -56.90 6.49
C THR A 686 -23.09 -57.78 7.72
N GLU A 687 -22.54 -57.13 8.77
CA GLU A 687 -23.09 -57.01 10.16
C GLU A 687 -23.00 -58.15 11.24
N ARG A 688 -22.86 -57.69 12.51
CA ARG A 688 -23.43 -58.18 13.82
C ARG A 688 -22.55 -58.86 14.90
N SER A 689 -22.64 -58.31 16.14
CA SER A 689 -22.70 -58.92 17.51
C SER A 689 -21.72 -60.02 18.00
N ASP A 690 -21.29 -60.13 19.28
CA ASP A 690 -21.30 -59.23 20.46
C ASP A 690 -20.09 -59.55 21.44
N PRO A 691 -20.17 -60.00 22.73
CA PRO A 691 -19.45 -59.29 23.81
C PRO A 691 -18.59 -60.13 24.82
N HIS A 692 -17.79 -59.43 25.63
CA HIS A 692 -17.34 -59.75 27.01
C HIS A 692 -16.67 -58.47 27.58
N ASP A 693 -16.86 -57.96 28.81
CA ASP A 693 -17.37 -58.45 30.11
C ASP A 693 -16.38 -59.31 30.92
N ASP A 694 -15.60 -58.67 31.81
CA ASP A 694 -15.81 -58.65 33.28
C ASP A 694 -14.91 -57.52 33.90
N GLY A 695 -15.07 -57.16 35.19
CA GLY A 695 -14.50 -55.92 35.76
C GLY A 695 -13.70 -56.02 37.07
N ARG A 696 -12.78 -55.06 37.29
CA ARG A 696 -12.31 -54.59 38.61
C ARG A 696 -11.52 -53.29 38.55
#